data_AF-A0A2J6I0S6-F1
#
_entry.id   AF-A0A2J6I0S6-F1
#
_cell.length_a   1.000
_cell.length_b   1.000
_cell.length_c   1.000
_cell.angle_alpha   90.00
_cell.angle_beta   90.00
_cell.angle_gamma   90.00
#
_symmetry.space_group_name_H-M   'P 1'
#
loop_
_entity.id
_entity.type
_entity.pdbx_description
1 polymer ?
#
loop_
_entity_poly.entity_id
_entity_poly.type
_entity_poly.pdbx_seq_one_letter_code
_entity_poly.pdbx_strand_id
1 'polypeptide(L)'
;MGNSKPLLVLTFLLILLTGTFSSYGTIVTVTDLGDSGPGTLRQAIADASSGDTINFSVTGTISLMSEITIDKNLVITGPGIASLTIDGDHWYGIFDLYSSTTYSFEVSGITFLKGLTTYGGAISSRNDNLIIRNCSFLNCLAVEDGGAIACFFGSLLIDNCTFETCSVNSEGGAIFLTDISNFEISNSTFNDCSSSTGGAIYNHNSPGSFTNCTFSANSASTDGGVLYIDNENNVSFFSCDFISNTTVDEGGAVYNNNSDCEYYDCSFTGNHADNEGGALYNYNAILNVYRCTFDNNSATNFGGAVLNDYEAPEYYDCLFINNSASAGGAMWSFSAYVLLQNCTVTRNNATDNAGGLYCLTASPYYIYGSVIYNNTASASNPNVHILNAEVGNSNIQGSGGSSNWQPGFGDDWGDNIDEDPLFVDDIGDYHLQQASPCINTGDFFGAEETDLEGSYRCGTPDMGCYEFEYNITWNGSSDQDWENNQNWTVNLTPGPVWTTEIPTRGNNLTIPVTANDPEIDSYTIGFGNALTINSGAAVTVHPGNALILEGPLVNNGTFDMLSDQADGNSDLLTASDVTGSINVQNFIGDSKWNLIGIPVTTHDAAIFVGDYLQYYAGGNWIEIINGSDILSPMVGYALWDTPKNTTYTFSGTPNTGTMSTPIYADNGGWNLVSNPYPSHINWDERDDTYGAVYHWNPDSENYESWNNGMGSGDRFVSPMEGFFIKALADGNFEVDNSCRVHNAAIQRKDQTAKEETPNHIELIAFNETKEDHFYFLFEEDATSAFDLQYDAFKMLSYVEELPQLYSINGEERYSIDRRPVCESVQLGFRSETSGEFSIMIAENSLVTEAVIEDSKTGTYHDLSSGAYNFSYLKNDPEDRFTLHFSTVGIDPELLDIPRIYAHQKDIVINANACCKNMQLEVYSSTGAEVLSRGLNTVQKHTIHTQLKTGIYVAVLRNNSTVIKQKIFIQ
;
A
#
# COMPACT_ATOMS: atom_id res chain seq x y z
N MET A 1 -24.32 6.45 -24.61
CA MET A 1 -24.23 5.12 -23.98
C MET A 1 -23.01 5.22 -23.09
N GLY A 2 -23.22 5.28 -21.78
CA GLY A 2 -22.16 5.58 -20.83
C GLY A 2 -21.33 4.33 -20.57
N ASN A 3 -20.07 4.36 -21.01
CA ASN A 3 -19.04 3.52 -20.45
C ASN A 3 -18.43 4.32 -19.30
N SER A 4 -18.67 3.85 -18.09
CA SER A 4 -17.91 4.22 -16.91
C SER A 4 -16.45 3.83 -17.15
N LYS A 5 -15.57 4.81 -17.38
CA LYS A 5 -14.12 4.63 -17.25
C LYS A 5 -13.85 4.24 -15.79
N PRO A 6 -13.02 3.22 -15.50
CA PRO A 6 -12.55 3.02 -14.14
C PRO A 6 -11.74 4.25 -13.76
N LEU A 7 -12.15 4.92 -12.68
CA LEU A 7 -11.29 5.87 -11.99
C LEU A 7 -10.05 5.06 -11.59
N LEU A 8 -8.90 5.35 -12.19
CA LEU A 8 -7.63 4.74 -11.83
C LEU A 8 -7.29 5.25 -10.42
N VAL A 9 -7.84 4.59 -9.40
CA VAL A 9 -7.34 4.74 -8.04
C VAL A 9 -5.90 4.27 -8.10
N LEU A 10 -5.00 5.14 -7.68
CA LEU A 10 -3.58 4.89 -7.46
C LEU A 10 -3.41 3.82 -6.38
N THR A 11 -3.86 2.59 -6.64
CA THR A 11 -3.45 1.42 -5.86
C THR A 11 -2.04 1.11 -6.28
N PHE A 12 -1.07 1.68 -5.56
CA PHE A 12 0.23 1.06 -5.39
C PHE A 12 -0.03 -0.35 -4.86
N LEU A 13 -0.15 -1.31 -5.78
CA LEU A 13 -0.13 -2.71 -5.44
C LEU A 13 1.35 -3.03 -5.19
N LEU A 14 1.83 -2.66 -4.00
CA LEU A 14 2.98 -3.32 -3.42
C LEU A 14 2.50 -4.75 -3.17
N ILE A 15 2.62 -5.62 -4.18
CA ILE A 15 2.50 -7.06 -3.97
C ILE A 15 3.72 -7.43 -3.15
N LEU A 16 3.61 -7.27 -1.82
CA LEU A 16 4.33 -8.09 -0.89
C LEU A 16 3.87 -9.52 -1.18
N LEU A 17 4.59 -10.18 -2.08
CA LEU A 17 4.59 -11.63 -2.21
C LEU A 17 5.02 -12.15 -0.84
N THR A 18 4.03 -12.44 0.01
CA THR A 18 4.18 -13.17 1.26
C THR A 18 4.52 -14.61 0.91
N GLY A 19 5.76 -14.80 0.46
CA GLY A 19 6.43 -16.08 0.59
C GLY A 19 6.44 -16.41 2.07
N THR A 20 5.61 -17.36 2.46
CA THR A 20 5.59 -17.95 3.80
C THR A 20 6.98 -18.52 4.12
N PHE A 21 7.85 -17.71 4.72
CA PHE A 21 9.07 -18.21 5.34
C PHE A 21 8.69 -18.92 6.64
N SER A 22 8.32 -20.19 6.51
CA SER A 22 8.17 -21.11 7.63
C SER A 22 9.53 -21.37 8.26
N SER A 23 9.66 -21.01 9.54
CA SER A 23 10.77 -21.26 10.46
C SER A 23 12.09 -20.53 10.17
N TYR A 24 12.67 -19.89 11.19
CA TYR A 24 14.03 -19.35 11.14
C TYR A 24 15.01 -20.47 10.78
N GLY A 25 15.41 -20.51 9.51
CA GLY A 25 16.52 -21.33 9.05
C GLY A 25 17.79 -20.98 9.82
N THR A 26 18.64 -21.97 10.04
CA THR A 26 19.95 -21.75 10.67
C THR A 26 20.88 -20.99 9.72
N ILE A 27 21.80 -20.20 10.29
CA ILE A 27 22.80 -19.46 9.50
C ILE A 27 24.04 -20.32 9.30
N VAL A 28 24.46 -20.51 8.05
CA VAL A 28 25.69 -21.20 7.67
C VAL A 28 26.67 -20.18 7.08
N THR A 29 27.89 -20.10 7.63
CA THR A 29 28.88 -19.07 7.23
C THR A 29 29.99 -19.64 6.36
N VAL A 30 30.16 -19.05 5.17
CA VAL A 30 31.32 -19.26 4.30
C VAL A 30 32.54 -18.55 4.89
N THR A 31 33.65 -19.30 5.00
CA THR A 31 34.90 -18.87 5.65
C THR A 31 36.13 -19.05 4.76
N ASP A 32 35.97 -19.64 3.57
CA ASP A 32 37.04 -19.90 2.60
C ASP A 32 36.54 -19.60 1.17
N LEU A 33 37.40 -19.01 0.33
CA LEU A 33 37.09 -18.62 -1.06
C LEU A 33 37.35 -19.74 -2.08
N GLY A 34 37.84 -20.90 -1.66
CA GLY A 34 38.03 -22.04 -2.54
C GLY A 34 36.70 -22.55 -3.12
N ASP A 35 36.78 -23.26 -4.26
CA ASP A 35 35.60 -23.87 -4.89
C ASP A 35 35.04 -25.04 -4.05
N SER A 36 35.91 -25.85 -3.43
CA SER A 36 35.50 -27.04 -2.65
C SER A 36 36.36 -27.25 -1.40
N GLY A 37 35.79 -27.98 -0.44
CA GLY A 37 36.41 -28.30 0.85
C GLY A 37 35.74 -27.60 2.03
N PRO A 38 36.20 -27.86 3.27
CA PRO A 38 35.60 -27.26 4.46
C PRO A 38 35.62 -25.73 4.42
N GLY A 39 34.47 -25.10 4.68
CA GLY A 39 34.34 -23.65 4.77
C GLY A 39 34.03 -22.92 3.45
N THR A 40 33.97 -23.62 2.32
CA THR A 40 33.63 -23.02 1.01
C THR A 40 32.12 -22.88 0.80
N LEU A 41 31.72 -22.09 -0.21
CA LEU A 41 30.30 -21.93 -0.58
C LEU A 41 29.62 -23.27 -0.91
N ARG A 42 30.27 -24.15 -1.68
CA ARG A 42 29.71 -25.49 -1.98
C ARG A 42 29.45 -26.30 -0.73
N GLN A 43 30.40 -26.29 0.22
CA GLN A 43 30.23 -27.03 1.46
C GLN A 43 29.12 -26.43 2.32
N ALA A 44 29.02 -25.09 2.37
CA ALA A 44 27.93 -24.41 3.07
C ALA A 44 26.55 -24.77 2.49
N ILE A 45 26.39 -24.80 1.17
CA ILE A 45 25.15 -25.22 0.51
C ILE A 45 24.83 -26.70 0.80
N ALA A 46 25.84 -27.56 0.84
CA ALA A 46 25.67 -28.97 1.17
C ALA A 46 25.26 -29.18 2.64
N ASP A 47 25.79 -28.39 3.56
CA ASP A 47 25.51 -28.45 4.99
C ASP A 47 24.17 -27.78 5.36
N ALA A 48 23.70 -26.83 4.56
CA ALA A 48 22.45 -26.12 4.76
C ALA A 48 21.22 -27.03 4.53
N SER A 49 20.24 -26.88 5.42
CA SER A 49 18.89 -27.41 5.30
C SER A 49 18.00 -26.47 4.46
N SER A 50 16.88 -26.98 3.94
CA SER A 50 15.91 -26.14 3.22
C SER A 50 15.36 -25.05 4.16
N GLY A 51 15.40 -23.80 3.73
CA GLY A 51 15.02 -22.61 4.49
C GLY A 51 16.19 -21.91 5.19
N ASP A 52 17.39 -22.50 5.20
CA ASP A 52 18.58 -21.88 5.82
C ASP A 52 19.08 -20.65 5.06
N THR A 53 19.85 -19.83 5.77
CA THR A 53 20.55 -18.67 5.21
C THR A 53 22.06 -18.91 5.18
N ILE A 54 22.70 -18.63 4.05
CA ILE A 54 24.16 -18.64 3.90
C ILE A 54 24.67 -17.21 3.90
N ASN A 55 25.67 -16.92 4.72
CA ASN A 55 26.38 -15.65 4.73
C ASN A 55 27.90 -15.83 4.57
N PHE A 56 28.63 -14.72 4.46
CA PHE A 56 30.07 -14.74 4.23
C PHE A 56 30.82 -13.95 5.30
N SER A 57 31.88 -14.56 5.83
CA SER A 57 32.88 -13.89 6.67
C SER A 57 34.14 -13.47 5.89
N VAL A 58 34.16 -13.77 4.59
CA VAL A 58 35.25 -13.53 3.65
C VAL A 58 34.83 -12.59 2.54
N THR A 59 35.80 -11.91 1.94
CA THR A 59 35.65 -11.05 0.76
C THR A 59 36.69 -11.43 -0.28
N GLY A 60 36.36 -11.32 -1.56
CA GLY A 60 37.22 -11.71 -2.68
C GLY A 60 36.47 -12.48 -3.76
N THR A 61 37.20 -13.22 -4.59
CA THR A 61 36.64 -13.98 -5.71
C THR A 61 36.63 -15.47 -5.40
N ILE A 62 35.48 -16.11 -5.58
CA ILE A 62 35.31 -17.56 -5.62
C ILE A 62 35.35 -17.98 -7.09
N SER A 63 36.45 -18.59 -7.53
CA SER A 63 36.58 -19.10 -8.90
C SER A 63 36.05 -20.53 -8.98
N LEU A 64 35.04 -20.76 -9.83
CA LEU A 64 34.37 -22.04 -9.95
C LEU A 64 35.18 -23.06 -10.77
N MET A 65 35.05 -24.33 -10.40
CA MET A 65 35.55 -25.47 -11.21
C MET A 65 34.42 -26.33 -11.80
N SER A 66 33.17 -26.00 -11.47
CA SER A 66 31.94 -26.57 -12.05
C SER A 66 30.76 -25.65 -11.73
N GLU A 67 29.60 -25.92 -12.27
CA GLU A 67 28.36 -25.25 -11.86
C GLU A 67 27.93 -25.69 -10.45
N ILE A 68 27.19 -24.85 -9.71
CA ILE A 68 26.66 -25.14 -8.37
C ILE A 68 25.15 -25.38 -8.47
N THR A 69 24.68 -26.54 -8.05
CA THR A 69 23.24 -26.83 -7.99
C THR A 69 22.61 -26.30 -6.71
N ILE A 70 21.44 -25.66 -6.82
CA ILE A 70 20.56 -25.32 -5.69
C ILE A 70 19.32 -26.21 -5.79
N ASP A 71 19.10 -27.07 -4.80
CA ASP A 71 18.08 -28.13 -4.81
C ASP A 71 17.14 -28.07 -3.59
N LYS A 72 17.03 -26.89 -2.97
CA LYS A 72 16.28 -26.63 -1.74
C LYS A 72 15.94 -25.14 -1.63
N ASN A 73 15.00 -24.80 -0.75
CA ASN A 73 14.77 -23.39 -0.43
C ASN A 73 16.01 -22.83 0.26
N LEU A 74 16.52 -21.70 -0.19
CA LEU A 74 17.80 -21.19 0.31
C LEU A 74 17.89 -19.68 0.15
N VAL A 75 18.46 -19.02 1.15
CA VAL A 75 18.83 -17.60 1.09
C VAL A 75 20.36 -17.50 1.10
N ILE A 76 20.95 -16.74 0.17
CA ILE A 76 22.38 -16.43 0.14
C ILE A 76 22.57 -14.92 0.23
N THR A 77 23.19 -14.45 1.31
CA THR A 77 23.46 -13.03 1.56
C THR A 77 24.94 -12.73 1.53
N GLY A 78 25.38 -12.09 0.45
CA GLY A 78 26.74 -11.60 0.24
C GLY A 78 27.07 -10.34 1.04
N PRO A 79 28.36 -10.04 1.25
CA PRO A 79 28.83 -8.85 1.96
C PRO A 79 28.78 -7.56 1.09
N GLY A 80 28.15 -7.62 -0.09
CA GLY A 80 28.03 -6.52 -1.05
C GLY A 80 28.78 -6.78 -2.36
N ILE A 81 28.28 -6.23 -3.46
CA ILE A 81 28.80 -6.43 -4.84
C ILE A 81 30.27 -6.03 -5.01
N ALA A 82 30.76 -5.05 -4.26
CA ALA A 82 32.18 -4.65 -4.30
C ALA A 82 33.10 -5.62 -3.52
N SER A 83 32.52 -6.49 -2.71
CA SER A 83 33.23 -7.31 -1.72
C SER A 83 33.31 -8.78 -2.10
N LEU A 84 32.34 -9.32 -2.83
CA LEU A 84 32.31 -10.74 -3.18
C LEU A 84 31.94 -10.97 -4.65
N THR A 85 32.76 -11.76 -5.32
CA THR A 85 32.54 -12.19 -6.70
C THR A 85 32.50 -13.71 -6.78
N ILE A 86 31.54 -14.26 -7.53
CA ILE A 86 31.54 -15.67 -7.96
C ILE A 86 31.84 -15.67 -9.46
N ASP A 87 32.97 -16.28 -9.84
CA ASP A 87 33.52 -16.22 -11.19
C ASP A 87 33.44 -17.60 -11.87
N GLY A 88 32.66 -17.71 -12.95
CA GLY A 88 32.55 -18.90 -13.80
C GLY A 88 33.67 -19.05 -14.83
N ASP A 89 34.51 -18.02 -14.98
CA ASP A 89 35.67 -17.91 -15.88
C ASP A 89 35.39 -18.21 -17.36
N HIS A 90 34.14 -18.06 -17.81
CA HIS A 90 33.60 -18.51 -19.10
C HIS A 90 33.79 -20.01 -19.37
N TRP A 91 33.90 -20.83 -18.32
CA TRP A 91 33.95 -22.28 -18.45
C TRP A 91 32.75 -22.97 -17.81
N TYR A 92 32.09 -22.29 -16.86
CA TYR A 92 31.04 -22.87 -16.05
C TYR A 92 29.90 -21.88 -15.83
N GLY A 93 28.67 -22.39 -15.80
CA GLY A 93 27.54 -21.68 -15.20
C GLY A 93 27.76 -21.52 -13.70
N ILE A 94 27.05 -20.59 -13.08
CA ILE A 94 27.23 -20.31 -11.64
C ILE A 94 26.23 -21.10 -10.80
N PHE A 95 24.93 -20.84 -10.95
CA PHE A 95 23.85 -21.52 -10.23
C PHE A 95 22.87 -22.22 -11.19
N ASP A 96 22.62 -23.49 -10.90
CA ASP A 96 21.65 -24.33 -11.59
C ASP A 96 20.52 -24.73 -10.63
N LEU A 97 19.30 -24.32 -10.95
CA LEU A 97 18.07 -24.65 -10.22
C LEU A 97 17.15 -25.55 -11.04
N TYR A 98 17.67 -26.23 -12.08
CA TYR A 98 16.85 -26.98 -13.04
C TYR A 98 16.26 -28.29 -12.45
N SER A 99 15.23 -28.14 -11.64
CA SER A 99 14.58 -29.14 -10.81
C SER A 99 13.14 -29.43 -11.29
N SER A 100 12.58 -30.59 -10.93
CA SER A 100 11.14 -30.88 -11.12
C SER A 100 10.27 -30.41 -9.94
N THR A 101 10.91 -30.05 -8.84
CA THR A 101 10.30 -29.54 -7.61
C THR A 101 10.50 -28.02 -7.57
N THR A 102 9.47 -27.27 -7.22
CA THR A 102 9.58 -25.82 -7.01
C THR A 102 10.36 -25.51 -5.74
N TYR A 103 11.37 -24.65 -5.86
CA TYR A 103 12.10 -24.07 -4.74
C TYR A 103 11.96 -22.56 -4.70
N SER A 104 12.19 -21.98 -3.53
CA SER A 104 12.40 -20.53 -3.37
C SER A 104 13.87 -20.25 -3.13
N PHE A 105 14.48 -19.48 -4.03
CA PHE A 105 15.89 -19.13 -3.94
C PHE A 105 16.04 -17.61 -3.90
N GLU A 106 16.63 -17.11 -2.82
CA GLU A 106 17.00 -15.71 -2.68
C GLU A 106 18.51 -15.54 -2.69
N VAL A 107 19.00 -14.59 -3.48
CA VAL A 107 20.41 -14.20 -3.49
C VAL A 107 20.57 -12.69 -3.48
N SER A 108 21.47 -12.20 -2.63
CA SER A 108 21.75 -10.77 -2.54
C SER A 108 23.20 -10.41 -2.28
N GLY A 109 23.63 -9.22 -2.72
CA GLY A 109 24.93 -8.65 -2.36
C GLY A 109 26.14 -9.34 -3.00
N ILE A 110 26.00 -9.90 -4.22
CA ILE A 110 27.04 -10.67 -4.92
C ILE A 110 27.25 -10.18 -6.36
N THR A 111 28.50 -10.18 -6.82
CA THR A 111 28.81 -10.09 -8.25
C THR A 111 28.95 -11.47 -8.88
N PHE A 112 28.11 -11.77 -9.86
CA PHE A 112 28.22 -12.89 -10.79
C PHE A 112 29.08 -12.47 -11.97
N LEU A 113 30.20 -13.15 -12.19
CA LEU A 113 31.19 -12.77 -13.19
C LEU A 113 31.44 -13.91 -14.17
N LYS A 114 31.39 -13.62 -15.48
CA LYS A 114 31.81 -14.53 -16.55
C LYS A 114 31.20 -15.93 -16.46
N GLY A 115 29.92 -16.02 -16.10
CA GLY A 115 29.19 -17.29 -16.16
C GLY A 115 29.03 -17.75 -17.62
N LEU A 116 29.16 -19.06 -17.89
CA LEU A 116 28.88 -19.64 -19.22
C LEU A 116 28.27 -21.04 -19.11
N THR A 117 27.02 -21.18 -19.55
CA THR A 117 26.33 -22.47 -19.67
C THR A 117 25.36 -22.46 -20.86
N THR A 118 24.51 -23.47 -21.01
CA THR A 118 23.54 -23.53 -22.11
C THR A 118 22.47 -22.45 -21.98
N TYR A 119 21.88 -22.29 -20.79
CA TYR A 119 20.84 -21.28 -20.48
C TYR A 119 21.23 -20.53 -19.21
N GLY A 120 21.12 -19.21 -19.17
CA GLY A 120 21.34 -18.47 -17.93
C GLY A 120 22.79 -18.57 -17.45
N GLY A 121 23.72 -17.88 -18.10
CA GLY A 121 25.16 -17.97 -17.81
C GLY A 121 25.52 -17.90 -16.32
N ALA A 122 24.79 -17.08 -15.56
CA ALA A 122 24.90 -17.04 -14.10
C ALA A 122 23.83 -17.90 -13.41
N ILE A 123 22.55 -17.80 -13.79
CA ILE A 123 21.46 -18.50 -13.12
C ILE A 123 20.50 -19.13 -14.14
N SER A 124 20.35 -20.44 -14.07
CA SER A 124 19.33 -21.19 -14.81
C SER A 124 18.25 -21.68 -13.83
N SER A 125 17.00 -21.31 -14.07
CA SER A 125 15.87 -21.59 -13.17
C SER A 125 14.73 -22.31 -13.90
N ARG A 126 14.10 -23.29 -13.22
CA ARG A 126 12.94 -23.98 -13.76
C ARG A 126 11.88 -24.23 -12.71
N ASN A 127 10.75 -23.53 -12.83
CA ASN A 127 9.59 -23.67 -11.98
C ASN A 127 9.85 -23.27 -10.51
N ASP A 128 10.78 -22.32 -10.31
CA ASP A 128 11.21 -21.81 -9.00
C ASP A 128 10.75 -20.36 -8.78
N ASN A 129 10.73 -19.93 -7.51
CA ASN A 129 10.56 -18.54 -7.12
C ASN A 129 11.94 -17.92 -6.89
N LEU A 130 12.42 -17.16 -7.87
CA LEU A 130 13.75 -16.56 -7.88
C LEU A 130 13.69 -15.11 -7.39
N ILE A 131 14.46 -14.80 -6.35
CA ILE A 131 14.53 -13.47 -5.74
C ILE A 131 15.98 -13.00 -5.77
N ILE A 132 16.27 -11.90 -6.46
CA ILE A 132 17.62 -11.38 -6.66
C ILE A 132 17.65 -9.92 -6.23
N ARG A 133 18.48 -9.58 -5.25
CA ARG A 133 18.58 -8.20 -4.75
C ARG A 133 20.00 -7.70 -4.67
N ASN A 134 20.27 -6.43 -5.01
CA ASN A 134 21.59 -5.84 -4.77
C ASN A 134 22.73 -6.68 -5.39
N CYS A 135 22.55 -7.20 -6.60
CA CYS A 135 23.50 -8.07 -7.29
C CYS A 135 24.03 -7.43 -8.59
N SER A 136 25.18 -7.89 -9.05
CA SER A 136 25.74 -7.47 -10.35
C SER A 136 26.08 -8.68 -11.20
N PHE A 137 25.63 -8.70 -12.46
CA PHE A 137 25.92 -9.70 -13.47
C PHE A 137 26.82 -9.07 -14.53
N LEU A 138 28.06 -9.55 -14.63
CA LEU A 138 29.09 -8.93 -15.46
C LEU A 138 29.68 -9.95 -16.44
N ASN A 139 29.60 -9.64 -17.73
CA ASN A 139 30.12 -10.48 -18.83
C ASN A 139 29.57 -11.93 -18.78
N CYS A 140 28.31 -12.12 -18.37
CA CYS A 140 27.70 -13.45 -18.37
C CYS A 140 27.23 -13.81 -19.77
N LEU A 141 27.49 -15.06 -20.17
CA LEU A 141 27.21 -15.58 -21.49
C LEU A 141 26.37 -16.86 -21.42
N ALA A 142 25.57 -17.12 -22.46
CA ALA A 142 24.92 -18.40 -22.66
C ALA A 142 25.17 -18.92 -24.09
N VAL A 143 24.93 -20.22 -24.30
CA VAL A 143 25.00 -20.82 -25.65
C VAL A 143 23.68 -20.65 -26.39
N GLU A 144 22.56 -20.89 -25.71
CA GLU A 144 21.22 -20.78 -26.25
C GLU A 144 20.58 -19.48 -25.79
N ASP A 145 20.01 -19.39 -24.58
CA ASP A 145 19.21 -18.22 -24.18
C ASP A 145 19.56 -17.67 -22.80
N GLY A 146 19.32 -16.37 -22.59
CA GLY A 146 19.52 -15.71 -21.30
C GLY A 146 20.99 -15.61 -20.92
N GLY A 147 21.72 -14.60 -21.40
CA GLY A 147 23.17 -14.52 -21.17
C GLY A 147 23.56 -14.50 -19.68
N ALA A 148 22.75 -13.88 -18.82
CA ALA A 148 22.91 -13.95 -17.36
C ALA A 148 21.90 -14.90 -16.70
N ILE A 149 20.61 -14.73 -17.00
CA ILE A 149 19.52 -15.45 -16.33
C ILE A 149 18.60 -16.06 -17.38
N ALA A 150 18.23 -17.32 -17.19
CA ALA A 150 17.13 -17.95 -17.92
C ALA A 150 16.13 -18.54 -16.93
N CYS A 151 14.87 -18.13 -17.04
CA CYS A 151 13.78 -18.59 -16.19
C CYS A 151 12.68 -19.24 -17.03
N PHE A 152 12.38 -20.50 -16.71
CA PHE A 152 11.32 -21.28 -17.32
C PHE A 152 10.28 -21.62 -16.25
N PHE A 153 9.05 -21.12 -16.36
CA PHE A 153 8.03 -21.26 -15.31
C PHE A 153 8.43 -20.67 -13.94
N GLY A 154 7.50 -20.60 -12.99
CA GLY A 154 7.77 -20.04 -11.65
C GLY A 154 7.63 -18.52 -11.61
N SER A 155 8.38 -17.82 -10.76
CA SER A 155 8.33 -16.36 -10.62
C SER A 155 9.72 -15.73 -10.47
N LEU A 156 9.83 -14.44 -10.81
CA LEU A 156 11.08 -13.69 -10.75
C LEU A 156 10.90 -12.32 -10.08
N LEU A 157 11.70 -12.03 -9.06
CA LEU A 157 11.86 -10.69 -8.50
C LEU A 157 13.33 -10.27 -8.63
N ILE A 158 13.56 -9.12 -9.26
CA ILE A 158 14.88 -8.48 -9.35
C ILE A 158 14.75 -7.06 -8.80
N ASP A 159 15.54 -6.72 -7.79
CA ASP A 159 15.58 -5.37 -7.23
C ASP A 159 17.01 -4.88 -7.07
N ASN A 160 17.26 -3.63 -7.47
CA ASN A 160 18.54 -2.95 -7.34
C ASN A 160 19.72 -3.77 -7.90
N CYS A 161 19.60 -4.24 -9.14
CA CYS A 161 20.61 -5.07 -9.79
C CYS A 161 21.21 -4.40 -11.04
N THR A 162 22.41 -4.84 -11.42
CA THR A 162 23.08 -4.37 -12.65
C THR A 162 23.42 -5.56 -13.55
N PHE A 163 23.03 -5.49 -14.82
CA PHE A 163 23.43 -6.41 -15.89
C PHE A 163 24.30 -5.63 -16.86
N GLU A 164 25.57 -6.02 -16.96
CA GLU A 164 26.58 -5.30 -17.73
C GLU A 164 27.26 -6.26 -18.69
N THR A 165 27.24 -5.94 -19.99
CA THR A 165 27.94 -6.72 -21.03
C THR A 165 27.52 -8.19 -21.10
N CYS A 166 26.27 -8.50 -20.72
CA CYS A 166 25.72 -9.85 -20.82
C CYS A 166 25.27 -10.12 -22.26
N SER A 167 25.59 -11.30 -22.81
CA SER A 167 25.27 -11.56 -24.21
C SER A 167 25.03 -13.02 -24.56
N VAL A 168 24.29 -13.20 -25.65
CA VAL A 168 23.95 -14.51 -26.22
C VAL A 168 23.78 -14.39 -27.73
N ASN A 169 23.81 -15.49 -28.49
CA ASN A 169 23.58 -15.44 -29.95
C ASN A 169 22.12 -15.73 -30.35
N SER A 170 21.24 -16.06 -29.40
CA SER A 170 19.82 -16.33 -29.61
C SER A 170 18.98 -15.24 -28.93
N GLU A 171 18.33 -15.52 -27.81
CA GLU A 171 17.29 -14.67 -27.22
C GLU A 171 17.66 -14.21 -25.80
N GLY A 172 17.46 -12.93 -25.51
CA GLY A 172 17.66 -12.35 -24.17
C GLY A 172 19.12 -12.23 -23.74
N GLY A 173 19.80 -11.15 -24.12
CA GLY A 173 21.24 -10.99 -23.84
C GLY A 173 21.58 -11.01 -22.34
N ALA A 174 20.70 -10.48 -21.50
CA ALA A 174 20.77 -10.60 -20.05
C ALA A 174 19.78 -11.63 -19.53
N ILE A 175 18.49 -11.48 -19.85
CA ILE A 175 17.41 -12.26 -19.25
C ILE A 175 16.55 -12.91 -20.33
N PHE A 176 16.25 -14.19 -20.15
CA PHE A 176 15.27 -14.93 -20.94
C PHE A 176 14.14 -15.43 -20.04
N LEU A 177 12.89 -15.08 -20.38
CA LEU A 177 11.68 -15.45 -19.65
C LEU A 177 10.73 -16.22 -20.56
N THR A 178 10.28 -17.39 -20.10
CA THR A 178 9.21 -18.14 -20.76
C THR A 178 8.26 -18.78 -19.76
N ASP A 179 6.96 -18.56 -19.97
CA ASP A 179 5.87 -19.17 -19.22
C ASP A 179 5.96 -18.96 -17.69
N ILE A 180 6.60 -17.89 -17.23
CA ILE A 180 6.66 -17.58 -15.79
C ILE A 180 5.34 -16.91 -15.36
N SER A 181 4.89 -17.18 -14.14
CA SER A 181 3.60 -16.69 -13.64
C SER A 181 3.57 -15.18 -13.43
N ASN A 182 4.72 -14.60 -13.07
CA ASN A 182 4.91 -13.16 -12.93
C ASN A 182 6.40 -12.81 -12.83
N PHE A 183 6.80 -11.63 -13.33
CA PHE A 183 8.05 -10.99 -12.91
C PHE A 183 7.83 -9.57 -12.37
N GLU A 184 8.73 -9.15 -11.49
CA GLU A 184 8.90 -7.77 -11.06
C GLU A 184 10.38 -7.41 -11.13
N ILE A 185 10.72 -6.40 -11.93
CA ILE A 185 12.10 -5.91 -12.08
C ILE A 185 12.12 -4.43 -11.73
N SER A 186 12.82 -4.07 -10.66
CA SER A 186 12.83 -2.71 -10.15
C SER A 186 14.24 -2.19 -9.85
N ASN A 187 14.40 -0.86 -9.94
CA ASN A 187 15.63 -0.13 -9.58
C ASN A 187 16.89 -0.68 -10.26
N SER A 188 16.76 -1.25 -11.46
CA SER A 188 17.82 -2.07 -12.07
C SER A 188 18.32 -1.48 -13.38
N THR A 189 19.58 -1.76 -13.70
CA THR A 189 20.25 -1.25 -14.90
C THR A 189 20.67 -2.40 -15.81
N PHE A 190 20.37 -2.28 -17.10
CA PHE A 190 20.80 -3.17 -18.18
C PHE A 190 21.63 -2.35 -19.17
N ASN A 191 22.93 -2.61 -19.20
CA ASN A 191 23.86 -1.83 -19.99
C ASN A 191 24.73 -2.71 -20.90
N ASP A 192 24.82 -2.31 -22.17
CA ASP A 192 25.64 -2.96 -23.20
C ASP A 192 25.37 -4.47 -23.32
N CYS A 193 24.11 -4.89 -23.13
CA CYS A 193 23.70 -6.28 -23.33
C CYS A 193 23.32 -6.51 -24.79
N SER A 194 23.59 -7.72 -25.30
CA SER A 194 23.32 -8.01 -26.72
C SER A 194 22.84 -9.43 -27.00
N SER A 195 21.92 -9.56 -27.97
CA SER A 195 21.42 -10.86 -28.46
C SER A 195 21.06 -10.82 -29.94
N SER A 196 20.48 -11.91 -30.48
CA SER A 196 19.77 -11.81 -31.76
C SER A 196 18.48 -11.03 -31.55
N THR A 197 17.62 -11.52 -30.66
CA THR A 197 16.28 -10.96 -30.38
C THR A 197 16.15 -10.60 -28.90
N GLY A 198 15.68 -9.39 -28.59
CA GLY A 198 15.60 -8.89 -27.23
C GLY A 198 17.00 -8.68 -26.65
N GLY A 199 17.65 -7.59 -27.05
CA GLY A 199 19.07 -7.35 -26.81
C GLY A 199 19.48 -7.50 -25.35
N ALA A 200 18.63 -7.05 -24.42
CA ALA A 200 18.75 -7.32 -22.99
C ALA A 200 17.79 -8.41 -22.53
N ILE A 201 16.52 -8.37 -22.94
CA ILE A 201 15.46 -9.22 -22.38
C ILE A 201 14.61 -9.80 -23.50
N TYR A 202 14.37 -11.11 -23.42
CA TYR A 202 13.34 -11.78 -24.19
C TYR A 202 12.23 -12.26 -23.26
N ASN A 203 10.99 -11.88 -23.55
CA ASN A 203 9.82 -12.22 -22.77
C ASN A 203 8.76 -12.93 -23.62
N HIS A 204 8.51 -14.19 -23.30
CA HIS A 204 7.47 -15.01 -23.90
C HIS A 204 6.45 -15.49 -22.85
N ASN A 205 5.16 -15.22 -23.08
CA ASN A 205 4.06 -15.68 -22.22
C ASN A 205 4.33 -15.50 -20.70
N SER A 206 4.87 -14.35 -20.32
CA SER A 206 5.19 -13.99 -18.95
C SER A 206 4.70 -12.57 -18.65
N PRO A 207 3.61 -12.40 -17.89
CA PRO A 207 3.19 -11.08 -17.43
C PRO A 207 4.16 -10.56 -16.35
N GLY A 208 4.22 -9.24 -16.21
CA GLY A 208 5.07 -8.64 -15.19
C GLY A 208 5.25 -7.13 -15.34
N SER A 209 6.13 -6.56 -14.54
CA SER A 209 6.37 -5.12 -14.53
C SER A 209 7.85 -4.75 -14.43
N PHE A 210 8.15 -3.56 -14.95
CA PHE A 210 9.42 -2.86 -14.79
C PHE A 210 9.18 -1.53 -14.10
N THR A 211 9.96 -1.23 -13.05
CA THR A 211 9.82 0.03 -12.30
C THR A 211 11.18 0.67 -12.09
N ASN A 212 11.34 1.96 -12.42
CA ASN A 212 12.59 2.70 -12.19
C ASN A 212 13.83 1.97 -12.74
N CYS A 213 13.72 1.45 -13.97
CA CYS A 213 14.79 0.70 -14.62
C CYS A 213 15.43 1.51 -15.75
N THR A 214 16.73 1.31 -15.95
CA THR A 214 17.49 1.94 -17.03
C THR A 214 18.01 0.89 -17.99
N PHE A 215 17.69 1.03 -19.27
CA PHE A 215 18.16 0.21 -20.37
C PHE A 215 19.02 1.07 -21.31
N SER A 216 20.34 0.89 -21.25
CA SER A 216 21.28 1.72 -22.01
C SER A 216 22.18 0.93 -22.94
N ALA A 217 22.34 1.42 -24.17
CA ALA A 217 23.28 0.89 -25.16
C ALA A 217 23.13 -0.62 -25.45
N ASN A 218 21.94 -1.20 -25.25
CA ASN A 218 21.68 -2.59 -25.59
C ASN A 218 21.45 -2.74 -27.09
N SER A 219 21.73 -3.94 -27.62
CA SER A 219 21.62 -4.19 -29.05
C SER A 219 21.07 -5.57 -29.42
N ALA A 220 20.25 -5.61 -30.47
CA ALA A 220 19.80 -6.84 -31.11
C ALA A 220 20.15 -6.86 -32.61
N SER A 221 20.39 -8.05 -33.16
CA SER A 221 20.63 -8.21 -34.60
C SER A 221 19.37 -8.48 -35.43
N THR A 222 18.23 -8.69 -34.78
CA THR A 222 16.90 -8.81 -35.40
C THR A 222 15.96 -7.78 -34.80
N ASP A 223 15.31 -8.09 -33.68
CA ASP A 223 14.21 -7.27 -33.15
C ASP A 223 14.39 -6.94 -31.68
N GLY A 224 13.96 -5.74 -31.29
CA GLY A 224 13.95 -5.30 -29.90
C GLY A 224 15.35 -5.08 -29.34
N GLY A 225 15.94 -3.91 -29.58
CA GLY A 225 17.30 -3.58 -29.11
C GLY A 225 17.51 -3.75 -27.61
N VAL A 226 16.43 -3.67 -26.84
CA VAL A 226 16.35 -4.03 -25.42
C VAL A 226 15.43 -5.23 -25.21
N LEU A 227 14.14 -5.07 -25.54
CA LEU A 227 13.11 -6.06 -25.22
C LEU A 227 12.39 -6.57 -26.47
N TYR A 228 12.16 -7.88 -26.48
CA TYR A 228 11.17 -8.51 -27.34
C TYR A 228 10.09 -9.16 -26.47
N ILE A 229 8.83 -8.82 -26.73
CA ILE A 229 7.67 -9.25 -25.93
C ILE A 229 6.68 -9.95 -26.86
N ASP A 230 6.31 -11.19 -26.55
CA ASP A 230 5.31 -11.91 -27.35
C ASP A 230 4.39 -12.88 -26.59
N ASN A 231 3.34 -13.29 -27.31
CA ASN A 231 2.39 -14.34 -26.92
C ASN A 231 1.40 -13.93 -25.80
N GLU A 232 0.64 -12.87 -26.05
CA GLU A 232 -0.48 -12.40 -25.20
C GLU A 232 -0.06 -11.99 -23.78
N ASN A 233 1.11 -11.35 -23.65
CA ASN A 233 1.55 -10.81 -22.37
C ASN A 233 0.75 -9.58 -21.96
N ASN A 234 0.80 -9.29 -20.65
CA ASN A 234 0.47 -7.99 -20.09
C ASN A 234 1.69 -7.48 -19.33
N VAL A 235 2.37 -6.47 -19.89
CA VAL A 235 3.60 -5.92 -19.31
C VAL A 235 3.48 -4.42 -19.08
N SER A 236 3.79 -3.97 -17.86
CA SER A 236 3.77 -2.57 -17.50
C SER A 236 5.17 -2.02 -17.20
N PHE A 237 5.40 -0.77 -17.60
CA PHE A 237 6.64 -0.04 -17.40
C PHE A 237 6.33 1.28 -16.69
N PHE A 238 6.96 1.50 -15.54
CA PHE A 238 6.80 2.70 -14.73
C PHE A 238 8.15 3.39 -14.54
N SER A 239 8.23 4.66 -14.92
CA SER A 239 9.43 5.49 -14.71
C SER A 239 10.71 4.85 -15.25
N CYS A 240 10.64 4.25 -16.46
CA CYS A 240 11.77 3.55 -17.07
C CYS A 240 12.44 4.37 -18.18
N ASP A 241 13.76 4.24 -18.28
CA ASP A 241 14.59 4.94 -19.26
C ASP A 241 15.16 3.98 -20.31
N PHE A 242 14.91 4.25 -21.59
CA PHE A 242 15.46 3.53 -22.74
C PHE A 242 16.39 4.45 -23.51
N ILE A 243 17.70 4.26 -23.36
CA ILE A 243 18.72 5.20 -23.82
C ILE A 243 19.67 4.57 -24.84
N SER A 244 19.70 5.12 -26.05
CA SER A 244 20.68 4.77 -27.08
C SER A 244 20.75 3.27 -27.42
N ASN A 245 19.60 2.58 -27.38
CA ASN A 245 19.52 1.17 -27.76
C ASN A 245 19.36 1.04 -29.27
N THR A 246 19.82 -0.08 -29.82
CA THR A 246 19.90 -0.25 -31.27
C THR A 246 19.43 -1.61 -31.75
N THR A 247 18.80 -1.66 -32.91
CA THR A 247 18.49 -2.92 -33.60
C THR A 247 18.72 -2.82 -35.10
N VAL A 248 18.98 -3.96 -35.74
CA VAL A 248 19.16 -4.04 -37.20
C VAL A 248 17.83 -4.10 -37.96
N ASP A 249 16.77 -4.64 -37.36
CA ASP A 249 15.44 -4.72 -37.99
C ASP A 249 14.48 -3.76 -37.27
N GLU A 250 13.62 -4.26 -36.38
CA GLU A 250 12.46 -3.49 -35.88
C GLU A 250 12.51 -3.28 -34.36
N GLY A 251 12.07 -2.10 -33.90
CA GLY A 251 11.98 -1.76 -32.48
C GLY A 251 13.35 -1.46 -31.86
N GLY A 252 13.86 -0.24 -32.05
CA GLY A 252 15.22 0.14 -31.60
C GLY A 252 15.46 -0.03 -30.10
N ALA A 253 14.41 0.08 -29.27
CA ALA A 253 14.42 -0.38 -27.90
C ALA A 253 13.47 -1.57 -27.70
N VAL A 254 12.21 -1.45 -28.10
CA VAL A 254 11.18 -2.47 -27.82
C VAL A 254 10.49 -2.94 -29.09
N TYR A 255 10.41 -4.25 -29.23
CA TYR A 255 9.52 -4.90 -30.18
C TYR A 255 8.41 -5.64 -29.42
N ASN A 256 7.17 -5.20 -29.63
CA ASN A 256 5.99 -5.75 -28.98
C ASN A 256 5.11 -6.49 -30.00
N ASN A 257 4.84 -7.76 -29.73
CA ASN A 257 4.16 -8.66 -30.66
C ASN A 257 2.98 -9.36 -29.98
N ASN A 258 1.76 -8.94 -30.33
CA ASN A 258 0.54 -9.56 -29.85
C ASN A 258 0.50 -9.65 -28.32
N SER A 259 0.92 -8.61 -27.62
CA SER A 259 0.96 -8.52 -26.16
C SER A 259 0.62 -7.12 -25.69
N ASP A 260 -0.31 -6.98 -24.77
CA ASP A 260 -0.73 -5.66 -24.29
C ASP A 260 0.36 -5.07 -23.40
N CYS A 261 0.72 -3.81 -23.65
CA CYS A 261 1.76 -3.11 -22.91
C CYS A 261 1.28 -1.73 -22.42
N GLU A 262 1.73 -1.38 -21.22
CA GLU A 262 1.51 -0.06 -20.62
C GLU A 262 2.84 0.62 -20.31
N TYR A 263 2.98 1.87 -20.72
CA TYR A 263 4.13 2.71 -20.37
C TYR A 263 3.65 3.95 -19.66
N TYR A 264 4.21 4.23 -18.49
CA TYR A 264 3.85 5.35 -17.64
C TYR A 264 5.12 6.05 -17.15
N ASP A 265 5.21 7.37 -17.34
CA ASP A 265 6.40 8.17 -16.97
C ASP A 265 7.72 7.67 -17.58
N CYS A 266 7.68 7.06 -18.76
CA CYS A 266 8.87 6.48 -19.39
C CYS A 266 9.54 7.44 -20.38
N SER A 267 10.86 7.29 -20.55
CA SER A 267 11.64 8.04 -21.54
C SER A 267 12.30 7.12 -22.55
N PHE A 268 12.16 7.44 -23.84
CA PHE A 268 12.84 6.80 -24.96
C PHE A 268 13.74 7.83 -25.64
N THR A 269 15.04 7.76 -25.39
CA THR A 269 15.99 8.76 -25.86
C THR A 269 17.08 8.15 -26.74
N GLY A 270 17.18 8.62 -27.99
CA GLY A 270 18.31 8.29 -28.86
C GLY A 270 18.33 6.85 -29.37
N ASN A 271 17.19 6.13 -29.33
CA ASN A 271 17.12 4.75 -29.81
C ASN A 271 17.09 4.70 -31.34
N HIS A 272 17.58 3.60 -31.91
CA HIS A 272 17.75 3.45 -33.36
C HIS A 272 17.35 2.08 -33.90
N ALA A 273 16.58 2.07 -34.98
CA ALA A 273 16.30 0.88 -35.79
C ALA A 273 16.77 1.09 -37.23
N ASP A 274 17.51 0.14 -37.78
CA ASP A 274 17.93 0.19 -39.19
C ASP A 274 16.74 -0.01 -40.15
N ASN A 275 15.59 -0.53 -39.69
CA ASN A 275 14.35 -0.66 -40.47
C ASN A 275 13.22 0.26 -39.93
N GLU A 276 12.48 -0.16 -38.91
CA GLU A 276 11.23 0.49 -38.48
C GLU A 276 11.07 0.59 -36.95
N GLY A 277 10.34 1.61 -36.48
CA GLY A 277 10.06 1.80 -35.05
C GLY A 277 11.33 2.14 -34.25
N GLY A 278 11.86 3.35 -34.43
CA GLY A 278 13.18 3.73 -33.91
C GLY A 278 13.35 3.60 -32.40
N ALA A 279 12.27 3.72 -31.63
CA ALA A 279 12.21 3.32 -30.23
C ALA A 279 11.33 2.08 -30.03
N LEU A 280 10.11 2.12 -30.56
CA LEU A 280 9.08 1.12 -30.27
C LEU A 280 8.40 0.66 -31.57
N TYR A 281 8.29 -0.64 -31.73
CA TYR A 281 7.47 -1.28 -32.76
C TYR A 281 6.35 -2.08 -32.09
N ASN A 282 5.09 -1.72 -32.36
CA ASN A 282 3.90 -2.35 -31.80
C ASN A 282 3.14 -3.10 -32.87
N TYR A 283 3.03 -4.42 -32.75
CA TYR A 283 2.34 -5.29 -33.69
C TYR A 283 1.17 -6.01 -33.04
N ASN A 284 -0.03 -5.78 -33.56
CA ASN A 284 -1.27 -6.47 -33.18
C ASN A 284 -1.54 -6.50 -31.67
N ALA A 285 -1.33 -5.38 -30.99
CA ALA A 285 -1.46 -5.27 -29.55
C ALA A 285 -2.02 -3.92 -29.08
N ILE A 286 -2.71 -3.92 -27.93
CA ILE A 286 -3.12 -2.70 -27.27
C ILE A 286 -1.90 -2.10 -26.57
N LEU A 287 -1.59 -0.86 -26.91
CA LEU A 287 -0.47 -0.13 -26.34
C LEU A 287 -1.00 1.15 -25.71
N ASN A 288 -0.91 1.25 -24.39
CA ASN A 288 -1.28 2.45 -23.64
C ASN A 288 -0.02 3.16 -23.17
N VAL A 289 0.10 4.44 -23.50
CA VAL A 289 1.30 5.25 -23.22
C VAL A 289 0.88 6.54 -22.56
N TYR A 290 1.30 6.75 -21.32
CA TYR A 290 0.93 7.88 -20.48
C TYR A 290 2.19 8.63 -20.05
N ARG A 291 2.18 9.95 -20.20
CA ARG A 291 3.26 10.82 -19.70
C ARG A 291 4.66 10.36 -20.12
N CYS A 292 4.80 9.92 -21.37
CA CYS A 292 6.08 9.44 -21.89
C CYS A 292 6.73 10.46 -22.83
N THR A 293 8.06 10.45 -22.84
CA THR A 293 8.86 11.26 -23.76
C THR A 293 9.60 10.38 -24.78
N PHE A 294 9.48 10.70 -26.06
CA PHE A 294 10.24 10.12 -27.15
C PHE A 294 11.12 11.20 -27.78
N ASP A 295 12.40 11.21 -27.43
CA ASP A 295 13.37 12.21 -27.92
C ASP A 295 14.47 11.59 -28.78
N ASN A 296 14.69 12.20 -29.95
CA ASN A 296 15.84 11.93 -30.81
C ASN A 296 15.96 10.44 -31.23
N ASN A 297 14.85 9.72 -31.34
CA ASN A 297 14.83 8.35 -31.84
C ASN A 297 14.83 8.36 -33.37
N SER A 298 15.34 7.28 -33.98
CA SER A 298 15.43 7.23 -35.44
C SER A 298 15.21 5.85 -36.04
N ALA A 299 14.53 5.82 -37.18
CA ALA A 299 14.41 4.65 -38.04
C ALA A 299 14.85 4.99 -39.46
N THR A 300 15.38 4.03 -40.23
CA THR A 300 15.68 4.32 -41.65
C THR A 300 14.40 4.48 -42.48
N ASN A 301 13.41 3.62 -42.25
CA ASN A 301 12.20 3.56 -43.07
C ASN A 301 11.03 4.28 -42.39
N PHE A 302 10.38 3.69 -41.38
CA PHE A 302 9.10 4.21 -40.87
C PHE A 302 9.08 4.33 -39.34
N GLY A 303 8.37 5.35 -38.84
CA GLY A 303 8.13 5.52 -37.40
C GLY A 303 9.41 5.84 -36.65
N GLY A 304 9.88 7.08 -36.73
CA GLY A 304 11.17 7.46 -36.16
C GLY A 304 11.24 7.27 -34.64
N ALA A 305 10.14 7.48 -33.92
CA ALA A 305 9.99 6.98 -32.56
C ALA A 305 9.17 5.69 -32.54
N VAL A 306 7.94 5.74 -33.05
CA VAL A 306 6.98 4.66 -32.86
C VAL A 306 6.38 4.20 -34.18
N LEU A 307 6.25 2.89 -34.32
CA LEU A 307 5.44 2.26 -35.34
C LEU A 307 4.30 1.47 -34.69
N ASN A 308 3.06 1.69 -35.16
CA ASN A 308 1.89 0.92 -34.74
C ASN A 308 1.28 0.15 -35.93
N ASP A 309 1.19 -1.16 -35.80
CA ASP A 309 0.59 -2.04 -36.79
C ASP A 309 -0.60 -2.79 -36.16
N TYR A 310 -1.80 -2.54 -36.68
CA TYR A 310 -3.10 -3.04 -36.17
C TYR A 310 -3.48 -2.52 -34.75
N GLU A 311 -4.67 -2.89 -34.29
CA GLU A 311 -5.27 -2.53 -32.98
C GLU A 311 -5.42 -1.01 -32.70
N ALA A 312 -5.68 -0.64 -31.44
CA ALA A 312 -6.06 0.70 -31.02
C ALA A 312 -5.12 1.24 -29.92
N PRO A 313 -3.91 1.73 -30.27
CA PRO A 313 -2.99 2.29 -29.28
C PRO A 313 -3.44 3.68 -28.82
N GLU A 314 -3.26 3.96 -27.53
CA GLU A 314 -3.64 5.22 -26.89
C GLU A 314 -2.42 5.93 -26.30
N TYR A 315 -2.31 7.23 -26.59
CA TYR A 315 -1.23 8.09 -26.12
C TYR A 315 -1.83 9.29 -25.39
N TYR A 316 -1.45 9.46 -24.13
CA TYR A 316 -1.92 10.52 -23.25
C TYR A 316 -0.72 11.30 -22.74
N ASP A 317 -0.79 12.64 -22.84
CA ASP A 317 0.18 13.52 -22.20
C ASP A 317 1.63 13.25 -22.63
N CYS A 318 1.83 12.78 -23.87
CA CYS A 318 3.14 12.37 -24.38
C CYS A 318 3.85 13.48 -25.18
N LEU A 319 5.18 13.48 -25.12
CA LEU A 319 6.04 14.37 -25.89
C LEU A 319 6.83 13.60 -26.95
N PHE A 320 6.65 13.92 -28.22
CA PHE A 320 7.44 13.38 -29.33
C PHE A 320 8.29 14.49 -29.95
N ILE A 321 9.61 14.41 -29.76
CA ILE A 321 10.56 15.44 -30.17
C ILE A 321 11.79 14.92 -30.90
N ASN A 322 12.24 15.67 -31.91
CA ASN A 322 13.47 15.42 -32.65
C ASN A 322 13.61 14.00 -33.28
N ASN A 323 12.52 13.27 -33.44
CA ASN A 323 12.56 11.93 -34.00
C ASN A 323 12.66 11.96 -35.53
N SER A 324 13.25 10.92 -36.14
CA SER A 324 13.48 10.92 -37.59
C SER A 324 13.28 9.58 -38.31
N ALA A 325 12.66 9.65 -39.50
CA ALA A 325 12.48 8.50 -40.39
C ALA A 325 12.36 8.91 -41.87
N SER A 326 12.12 7.96 -42.78
CA SER A 326 11.71 8.32 -44.15
C SER A 326 10.26 8.82 -44.19
N ALA A 327 9.36 8.23 -43.40
CA ALA A 327 7.99 8.72 -43.20
C ALA A 327 7.52 8.50 -41.76
N GLY A 328 6.71 9.43 -41.25
CA GLY A 328 6.25 9.39 -39.85
C GLY A 328 7.43 9.58 -38.90
N GLY A 329 8.07 10.75 -38.94
CA GLY A 329 9.27 11.03 -38.13
C GLY A 329 9.03 10.82 -36.63
N ALA A 330 7.86 11.22 -36.10
CA ALA A 330 7.43 10.80 -34.77
C ALA A 330 6.80 9.41 -34.82
N MET A 331 5.69 9.29 -35.55
CA MET A 331 4.86 8.10 -35.52
C MET A 331 4.40 7.70 -36.91
N TRP A 332 4.45 6.41 -37.18
CA TRP A 332 3.86 5.80 -38.35
C TRP A 332 2.84 4.74 -37.94
N SER A 333 1.73 4.63 -38.67
CA SER A 333 0.75 3.58 -38.41
C SER A 333 0.14 2.95 -39.65
N PHE A 334 -0.13 1.64 -39.52
CA PHE A 334 -0.84 0.84 -40.52
C PHE A 334 -2.00 0.10 -39.90
N SER A 335 -3.21 0.34 -40.42
CA SER A 335 -4.43 -0.34 -39.96
C SER A 335 -4.75 -0.20 -38.46
N ALA A 336 -4.12 0.76 -37.77
CA ALA A 336 -4.31 1.03 -36.34
C ALA A 336 -5.25 2.22 -36.07
N TYR A 337 -5.94 2.19 -34.93
CA TYR A 337 -6.86 3.21 -34.42
C TYR A 337 -6.16 4.03 -33.34
N VAL A 338 -5.38 5.03 -33.74
CA VAL A 338 -4.54 5.77 -32.78
C VAL A 338 -5.34 6.88 -32.10
N LEU A 339 -5.29 6.94 -30.78
CA LEU A 339 -5.72 8.09 -29.98
C LEU A 339 -4.51 8.88 -29.49
N LEU A 340 -4.47 10.17 -29.79
CA LEU A 340 -3.57 11.14 -29.19
C LEU A 340 -4.41 12.15 -28.40
N GLN A 341 -4.26 12.13 -27.09
CA GLN A 341 -4.89 13.06 -26.18
C GLN A 341 -3.80 13.88 -25.49
N ASN A 342 -3.92 15.20 -25.51
CA ASN A 342 -2.99 16.10 -24.83
C ASN A 342 -1.51 15.84 -25.16
N CYS A 343 -1.21 15.45 -26.38
CA CYS A 343 0.16 15.15 -26.79
C CYS A 343 0.81 16.35 -27.46
N THR A 344 2.13 16.47 -27.34
CA THR A 344 2.94 17.44 -28.09
C THR A 344 3.84 16.71 -29.08
N VAL A 345 3.65 16.95 -30.38
CA VAL A 345 4.44 16.37 -31.48
C VAL A 345 5.15 17.49 -32.23
N THR A 346 6.44 17.69 -31.95
CA THR A 346 7.20 18.82 -32.49
C THR A 346 8.61 18.48 -32.92
N ARG A 347 9.13 19.20 -33.92
CA ARG A 347 10.51 19.07 -34.43
C ARG A 347 10.91 17.69 -34.95
N ASN A 348 9.94 16.84 -35.26
CA ASN A 348 10.22 15.55 -35.88
C ASN A 348 10.45 15.73 -37.38
N ASN A 349 11.31 14.91 -37.97
CA ASN A 349 11.78 15.06 -39.34
C ASN A 349 11.58 13.79 -40.16
N ALA A 350 10.94 13.92 -41.32
CA ALA A 350 10.83 12.85 -42.30
C ALA A 350 11.57 13.21 -43.59
N THR A 351 12.29 12.29 -44.23
CA THR A 351 12.88 12.61 -45.54
C THR A 351 11.84 12.70 -46.65
N ASP A 352 10.74 11.95 -46.55
CA ASP A 352 9.70 11.87 -47.58
C ASP A 352 8.38 12.52 -47.11
N ASN A 353 7.61 11.85 -46.23
CA ASN A 353 6.25 12.29 -45.87
C ASN A 353 6.05 12.40 -44.36
N ALA A 354 5.41 13.51 -43.92
CA ALA A 354 5.02 13.79 -42.55
C ALA A 354 6.11 13.52 -41.50
N GLY A 355 6.83 14.58 -41.14
CA GLY A 355 7.75 14.58 -40.01
C GLY A 355 7.05 14.25 -38.70
N GLY A 356 5.79 14.66 -38.51
CA GLY A 356 4.99 14.29 -37.34
C GLY A 356 4.36 12.90 -37.49
N LEU A 357 3.08 12.88 -37.89
CA LEU A 357 2.23 11.68 -37.90
C LEU A 357 1.93 11.19 -39.32
N TYR A 358 2.08 9.89 -39.56
CA TYR A 358 1.77 9.26 -40.85
C TYR A 358 0.84 8.05 -40.70
N CYS A 359 -0.24 7.99 -41.47
CA CYS A 359 -1.15 6.84 -41.56
C CYS A 359 -1.43 6.46 -43.02
N LEU A 360 -1.25 5.18 -43.38
CA LEU A 360 -1.38 4.68 -44.75
C LEU A 360 -2.82 4.24 -45.14
N THR A 361 -3.68 3.93 -44.17
CA THR A 361 -5.01 3.33 -44.41
C THR A 361 -6.16 4.27 -43.99
N ALA A 362 -7.41 3.83 -44.19
CA ALA A 362 -8.61 4.58 -43.78
C ALA A 362 -8.95 4.40 -42.29
N SER A 363 -8.07 3.80 -41.47
CA SER A 363 -8.27 3.70 -40.03
C SER A 363 -8.27 5.10 -39.40
N PRO A 364 -9.25 5.42 -38.52
CA PRO A 364 -9.36 6.75 -37.94
C PRO A 364 -8.23 7.00 -36.94
N TYR A 365 -7.67 8.21 -36.99
CA TYR A 365 -6.94 8.81 -35.89
C TYR A 365 -7.88 9.70 -35.07
N TYR A 366 -7.69 9.74 -33.77
CA TYR A 366 -8.38 10.63 -32.86
C TYR A 366 -7.34 11.57 -32.25
N ILE A 367 -7.44 12.86 -32.54
CA ILE A 367 -6.48 13.86 -32.06
C ILE A 367 -7.24 14.92 -31.27
N TYR A 368 -7.01 14.95 -29.97
CA TYR A 368 -7.73 15.80 -29.04
C TYR A 368 -6.78 16.49 -28.08
N GLY A 369 -7.04 17.76 -27.78
CA GLY A 369 -6.22 18.52 -26.82
C GLY A 369 -4.75 18.64 -27.22
N SER A 370 -4.35 18.36 -28.46
CA SER A 370 -2.94 18.08 -28.80
C SER A 370 -2.29 19.20 -29.60
N VAL A 371 -0.96 19.33 -29.51
CA VAL A 371 -0.15 20.30 -30.26
C VAL A 371 0.73 19.56 -31.28
N ILE A 372 0.54 19.82 -32.57
CA ILE A 372 1.35 19.27 -33.66
C ILE A 372 1.93 20.42 -34.47
N TYR A 373 3.21 20.74 -34.22
CA TYR A 373 3.82 21.98 -34.69
C TYR A 373 5.30 21.79 -35.06
N ASN A 374 5.83 22.62 -35.97
CA ASN A 374 7.27 22.64 -36.32
C ASN A 374 7.89 21.29 -36.74
N ASN A 375 7.11 20.36 -37.27
CA ASN A 375 7.66 19.15 -37.89
C ASN A 375 8.10 19.44 -39.33
N THR A 376 9.03 18.63 -39.88
CA THR A 376 9.63 18.86 -41.19
C THR A 376 9.57 17.63 -42.09
N ALA A 377 9.31 17.84 -43.39
CA ALA A 377 9.35 16.80 -44.42
C ALA A 377 9.59 17.39 -45.82
N SER A 378 10.00 16.55 -46.78
CA SER A 378 10.06 16.96 -48.19
C SER A 378 8.66 17.11 -48.83
N ALA A 379 7.64 16.44 -48.27
CA ALA A 379 6.25 16.58 -48.68
C ALA A 379 5.66 17.96 -48.34
N SER A 380 4.55 18.32 -49.00
CA SER A 380 3.89 19.62 -48.80
C SER A 380 3.22 19.78 -47.44
N ASN A 381 2.85 18.67 -46.77
CA ASN A 381 2.38 18.68 -45.39
C ASN A 381 3.40 17.94 -44.51
N PRO A 382 4.21 18.66 -43.72
CA PRO A 382 5.22 18.04 -42.89
C PRO A 382 4.70 17.61 -41.50
N ASN A 383 3.52 18.06 -41.08
CA ASN A 383 2.99 17.73 -39.75
C ASN A 383 2.21 16.42 -39.77
N VAL A 384 1.31 16.27 -40.73
CA VAL A 384 0.35 15.17 -40.75
C VAL A 384 0.15 14.65 -42.16
N HIS A 385 0.15 13.32 -42.33
CA HIS A 385 -0.39 12.65 -43.50
C HIS A 385 -1.35 11.56 -43.03
N ILE A 386 -2.61 11.94 -42.79
CA ILE A 386 -3.66 11.05 -42.32
C ILE A 386 -4.87 11.16 -43.25
N LEU A 387 -5.34 10.01 -43.75
CA LEU A 387 -6.44 9.93 -44.72
C LEU A 387 -7.83 10.00 -44.06
N ASN A 388 -7.91 9.70 -42.75
CA ASN A 388 -9.12 9.69 -41.94
C ASN A 388 -8.75 10.04 -40.49
N ALA A 389 -9.01 11.26 -40.04
CA ALA A 389 -8.77 11.69 -38.66
C ALA A 389 -9.98 12.46 -38.15
N GLU A 390 -10.29 12.33 -36.86
CA GLU A 390 -11.20 13.19 -36.12
C GLU A 390 -10.34 14.08 -35.22
N VAL A 391 -10.44 15.40 -35.42
CA VAL A 391 -9.61 16.36 -34.70
C VAL A 391 -10.48 17.38 -33.97
N GLY A 392 -10.28 17.52 -32.67
CA GLY A 392 -10.96 18.53 -31.84
C GLY A 392 -10.01 19.17 -30.84
N ASN A 393 -10.27 20.42 -30.46
CA ASN A 393 -9.52 21.13 -29.40
C ASN A 393 -7.98 21.00 -29.55
N SER A 394 -7.46 21.06 -30.78
CA SER A 394 -6.04 20.81 -31.05
C SER A 394 -5.40 21.94 -31.86
N ASN A 395 -4.10 22.16 -31.65
CA ASN A 395 -3.30 23.12 -32.42
C ASN A 395 -2.46 22.39 -33.46
N ILE A 396 -2.82 22.51 -34.74
CA ILE A 396 -2.11 21.82 -35.84
C ILE A 396 -1.68 22.82 -36.90
N GLN A 397 -0.36 22.94 -37.08
CA GLN A 397 0.24 23.87 -38.03
C GLN A 397 -0.15 23.56 -39.49
N GLY A 398 -0.77 24.54 -40.15
CA GLY A 398 -1.22 24.46 -41.54
C GLY A 398 -2.65 23.95 -41.72
N SER A 399 -3.36 23.61 -40.63
CA SER A 399 -4.76 23.15 -40.67
C SER A 399 -5.77 24.26 -40.99
N GLY A 400 -5.38 25.53 -40.81
CA GLY A 400 -6.26 26.69 -40.92
C GLY A 400 -7.21 26.91 -39.72
N GLY A 401 -7.13 26.05 -38.68
CA GLY A 401 -8.06 26.02 -37.54
C GLY A 401 -9.51 25.72 -37.96
N SER A 402 -10.42 25.54 -36.99
CA SER A 402 -11.83 25.22 -37.30
C SER A 402 -12.53 26.31 -38.14
N SER A 403 -12.01 27.54 -38.11
CA SER A 403 -12.54 28.64 -38.92
C SER A 403 -12.28 28.51 -40.43
N ASN A 404 -11.24 27.77 -40.82
CA ASN A 404 -10.83 27.60 -42.22
C ASN A 404 -10.16 26.22 -42.43
N TRP A 405 -10.81 25.18 -41.93
CA TRP A 405 -10.26 23.82 -41.90
C TRP A 405 -9.83 23.31 -43.27
N GLN A 406 -8.59 22.83 -43.36
CA GLN A 406 -8.04 22.23 -44.57
C GLN A 406 -8.37 20.73 -44.61
N PRO A 407 -8.98 20.21 -45.70
CA PRO A 407 -9.39 18.80 -45.79
C PRO A 407 -8.25 17.77 -45.69
N GLY A 408 -6.98 18.20 -45.79
CA GLY A 408 -5.81 17.33 -45.66
C GLY A 408 -5.46 16.92 -44.23
N PHE A 409 -6.24 17.36 -43.24
CA PHE A 409 -6.02 17.10 -41.81
C PHE A 409 -7.13 16.26 -41.15
N GLY A 410 -8.08 15.74 -41.95
CA GLY A 410 -9.23 14.96 -41.44
C GLY A 410 -10.52 15.77 -41.32
N ASP A 411 -11.40 15.33 -40.43
CA ASP A 411 -12.68 15.94 -40.10
C ASP A 411 -12.53 16.85 -38.87
N ASP A 412 -13.05 18.07 -38.98
CA ASP A 412 -13.08 19.07 -37.91
C ASP A 412 -14.22 18.81 -36.94
N TRP A 413 -13.89 18.49 -35.69
CA TRP A 413 -14.83 18.32 -34.58
C TRP A 413 -15.00 19.57 -33.72
N GLY A 414 -14.32 20.67 -34.07
CA GLY A 414 -14.48 21.97 -33.44
C GLY A 414 -13.29 22.41 -32.59
N ASP A 415 -13.24 23.72 -32.33
CA ASP A 415 -12.29 24.39 -31.44
C ASP A 415 -10.80 24.11 -31.71
N ASN A 416 -10.47 23.76 -32.95
CA ASN A 416 -9.09 23.61 -33.42
C ASN A 416 -8.48 24.96 -33.80
N ILE A 417 -7.19 25.11 -33.52
CA ILE A 417 -6.40 26.31 -33.83
C ILE A 417 -5.21 25.97 -34.76
N ASP A 418 -4.71 27.00 -35.44
CA ASP A 418 -3.51 26.96 -36.29
C ASP A 418 -2.71 28.23 -36.03
N GLU A 419 -2.09 28.27 -34.85
CA GLU A 419 -1.36 29.42 -34.34
C GLU A 419 -0.04 28.96 -33.72
N ASP A 420 0.93 29.86 -33.60
CA ASP A 420 2.16 29.57 -32.87
C ASP A 420 1.84 29.18 -31.42
N PRO A 421 2.23 27.97 -30.93
CA PRO A 421 2.02 27.57 -29.54
C PRO A 421 2.73 28.46 -28.54
N LEU A 422 3.72 29.26 -28.98
CA LEU A 422 4.56 30.10 -28.12
C LEU A 422 5.24 29.28 -27.02
N PHE A 423 5.98 28.23 -27.41
CA PHE A 423 6.84 27.49 -26.49
C PHE A 423 7.89 28.40 -25.85
N VAL A 424 8.27 28.15 -24.60
CA VAL A 424 9.29 28.94 -23.88
C VAL A 424 10.60 28.99 -24.68
N ASP A 425 11.04 27.84 -25.22
CA ASP A 425 12.03 27.80 -26.28
C ASP A 425 11.80 26.68 -27.30
N ASP A 426 12.41 26.80 -28.48
CA ASP A 426 12.26 25.84 -29.58
C ASP A 426 13.30 24.69 -29.55
N ILE A 427 14.03 24.49 -28.44
CA ILE A 427 15.24 23.63 -28.41
C ILE A 427 15.24 22.63 -27.25
N GLY A 428 14.47 22.84 -26.19
CA GLY A 428 14.41 21.93 -25.04
C GLY A 428 13.32 22.22 -24.02
N ASP A 429 12.68 23.39 -24.05
CA ASP A 429 11.60 23.76 -23.13
C ASP A 429 10.29 24.05 -23.89
N TYR A 430 9.44 23.03 -23.98
CA TYR A 430 8.17 23.07 -24.71
C TYR A 430 6.98 23.44 -23.81
N HIS A 431 7.21 24.01 -22.63
CA HIS A 431 6.16 24.65 -21.86
C HIS A 431 5.58 25.85 -22.63
N LEU A 432 4.32 26.17 -22.37
CA LEU A 432 3.65 27.31 -22.99
C LEU A 432 4.07 28.62 -22.33
N GLN A 433 4.29 29.67 -23.12
CA GLN A 433 4.40 31.03 -22.59
C GLN A 433 3.01 31.57 -22.24
N GLN A 434 2.93 32.50 -21.29
CA GLN A 434 1.69 33.11 -20.79
C GLN A 434 0.74 33.69 -21.86
N ALA A 435 1.26 34.05 -23.04
CA ALA A 435 0.48 34.59 -24.16
C ALA A 435 -0.01 33.51 -25.15
N SER A 436 0.29 32.24 -24.88
CA SER A 436 -0.01 31.12 -25.76
C SER A 436 -1.51 31.02 -26.04
N PRO A 437 -1.91 30.78 -27.31
CA PRO A 437 -3.29 30.49 -27.64
C PRO A 437 -3.74 29.09 -27.18
N CYS A 438 -2.81 28.23 -26.72
CA CYS A 438 -3.08 26.87 -26.28
C CYS A 438 -3.54 26.79 -24.81
N ILE A 439 -3.35 27.84 -24.02
CA ILE A 439 -3.70 27.85 -22.59
C ILE A 439 -5.22 27.84 -22.39
N ASN A 440 -5.74 26.91 -21.58
CA ASN A 440 -7.15 26.71 -21.23
C ASN A 440 -8.07 26.51 -22.45
N THR A 441 -7.59 25.81 -23.48
CA THR A 441 -8.35 25.58 -24.73
C THR A 441 -8.46 24.11 -25.16
N GLY A 442 -7.86 23.20 -24.40
CA GLY A 442 -7.95 21.75 -24.59
C GLY A 442 -9.31 21.18 -24.17
N ASP A 443 -9.37 19.86 -24.03
CA ASP A 443 -10.57 19.11 -23.63
C ASP A 443 -10.24 18.21 -22.43
N PHE A 444 -11.20 18.09 -21.51
CA PHE A 444 -11.14 17.17 -20.36
C PHE A 444 -11.34 15.71 -20.76
N PHE A 445 -11.85 15.42 -21.96
CA PHE A 445 -12.18 14.06 -22.34
C PHE A 445 -10.94 13.16 -22.39
N GLY A 446 -10.73 12.38 -21.33
CA GLY A 446 -9.57 11.48 -21.23
C GLY A 446 -8.26 12.14 -20.81
N ALA A 447 -8.28 13.41 -20.38
CA ALA A 447 -7.12 14.01 -19.71
C ALA A 447 -6.95 13.40 -18.31
N GLU A 448 -5.74 12.98 -17.96
CA GLU A 448 -5.37 12.63 -16.58
C GLU A 448 -5.40 13.87 -15.67
N GLU A 449 -5.43 13.68 -14.34
CA GLU A 449 -5.44 14.81 -13.39
C GLU A 449 -4.16 15.66 -13.45
N THR A 450 -3.09 15.11 -14.00
CA THR A 450 -1.76 15.74 -14.06
C THR A 450 -1.19 15.65 -15.48
N ASP A 451 -0.33 16.61 -15.81
CA ASP A 451 0.38 16.69 -17.08
C ASP A 451 1.64 15.79 -17.09
N LEU A 452 2.46 15.89 -18.15
CA LEU A 452 3.70 15.11 -18.33
C LEU A 452 4.70 15.21 -17.16
N GLU A 453 4.73 16.32 -16.41
CA GLU A 453 5.65 16.49 -15.28
C GLU A 453 5.00 16.11 -13.94
N GLY A 454 3.75 15.67 -13.97
CA GLY A 454 2.96 15.41 -12.76
C GLY A 454 2.33 16.67 -12.17
N SER A 455 2.35 17.81 -12.87
CA SER A 455 1.67 19.04 -12.44
C SER A 455 0.16 18.93 -12.67
N TYR A 456 -0.65 19.29 -11.68
CA TYR A 456 -2.11 19.21 -11.78
C TYR A 456 -2.66 20.14 -12.87
N ARG A 457 -3.62 19.61 -13.63
CA ARG A 457 -4.37 20.41 -14.62
C ARG A 457 -5.28 21.41 -13.93
N CYS A 458 -5.12 22.68 -14.28
CA CYS A 458 -5.68 23.83 -13.59
C CYS A 458 -6.90 24.34 -14.34
N GLY A 459 -8.10 23.88 -13.96
CA GLY A 459 -9.30 24.24 -14.71
C GLY A 459 -9.39 23.50 -16.04
N THR A 460 -9.71 24.20 -17.14
CA THR A 460 -9.78 23.59 -18.48
C THR A 460 -8.37 23.24 -18.95
N PRO A 461 -8.06 22.00 -19.35
CA PRO A 461 -6.71 21.62 -19.75
C PRO A 461 -6.14 22.51 -20.86
N ASP A 462 -4.84 22.72 -20.80
CA ASP A 462 -4.10 23.28 -21.93
C ASP A 462 -4.03 22.29 -23.11
N MET A 463 -3.92 22.82 -24.33
CA MET A 463 -3.54 21.95 -25.44
C MET A 463 -2.06 21.57 -25.32
N GLY A 464 -1.77 20.27 -25.36
CA GLY A 464 -0.43 19.69 -25.28
C GLY A 464 -0.18 18.95 -23.96
N CYS A 465 1.03 18.38 -23.87
CA CYS A 465 1.42 17.52 -22.76
C CYS A 465 1.79 18.26 -21.47
N TYR A 466 1.85 19.59 -21.49
CA TYR A 466 2.18 20.41 -20.33
C TYR A 466 0.99 21.30 -19.96
N GLU A 467 0.80 21.51 -18.68
CA GLU A 467 -0.12 22.50 -18.13
C GLU A 467 0.63 23.79 -17.77
N PHE A 468 0.08 24.93 -18.16
CA PHE A 468 0.57 26.23 -17.75
C PHE A 468 0.10 26.54 -16.33
N GLU A 469 1.02 26.53 -15.37
CA GLU A 469 0.71 26.98 -14.01
C GLU A 469 0.46 28.50 -13.97
N TYR A 470 -0.67 28.91 -13.40
CA TYR A 470 -1.00 30.31 -13.20
C TYR A 470 -1.47 30.62 -11.77
N ASN A 471 -1.32 31.89 -11.39
CA ASN A 471 -1.74 32.38 -10.09
C ASN A 471 -3.21 32.80 -10.11
N ILE A 472 -3.96 32.38 -9.10
CA ILE A 472 -5.31 32.88 -8.82
C ILE A 472 -5.25 33.76 -7.57
N THR A 473 -5.93 34.91 -7.62
CA THR A 473 -5.97 35.87 -6.52
C THR A 473 -7.38 36.04 -5.99
N TRP A 474 -7.52 35.98 -4.67
CA TRP A 474 -8.76 36.34 -3.99
C TRP A 474 -9.00 37.85 -4.09
N ASN A 475 -10.14 38.24 -4.62
CA ASN A 475 -10.57 39.63 -4.72
C ASN A 475 -11.69 39.97 -3.71
N GLY A 476 -12.38 38.96 -3.15
CA GLY A 476 -13.46 39.11 -2.17
C GLY A 476 -14.60 40.04 -2.61
N SER A 477 -14.88 40.12 -3.90
CA SER A 477 -15.75 41.15 -4.48
C SER A 477 -17.24 40.92 -4.21
N SER A 478 -17.67 39.68 -3.94
CA SER A 478 -19.05 39.32 -3.62
C SER A 478 -19.25 39.17 -2.11
N ASP A 479 -18.52 38.25 -1.50
CA ASP A 479 -18.70 37.78 -0.12
C ASP A 479 -17.43 37.05 0.36
N GLN A 480 -17.55 36.28 1.44
CA GLN A 480 -16.45 35.55 2.08
C GLN A 480 -16.36 34.08 1.62
N ASP A 481 -17.35 33.59 0.88
CA ASP A 481 -17.48 32.16 0.52
C ASP A 481 -16.39 31.74 -0.47
N TRP A 482 -15.53 30.80 -0.05
CA TRP A 482 -14.44 30.25 -0.86
C TRP A 482 -14.92 29.68 -2.20
N GLU A 483 -16.11 29.07 -2.23
CA GLU A 483 -16.68 28.42 -3.41
C GLU A 483 -17.37 29.39 -4.38
N ASN A 484 -17.47 30.67 -4.01
CA ASN A 484 -18.02 31.66 -4.92
C ASN A 484 -16.95 32.13 -5.90
N ASN A 485 -17.01 31.61 -7.13
CA ASN A 485 -16.04 31.94 -8.19
C ASN A 485 -15.86 33.45 -8.42
N GLN A 486 -16.87 34.29 -8.16
CA GLN A 486 -16.77 35.75 -8.32
C GLN A 486 -15.73 36.39 -7.38
N ASN A 487 -15.38 35.71 -6.29
CA ASN A 487 -14.34 36.14 -5.36
C ASN A 487 -12.92 35.82 -5.85
N TRP A 488 -12.76 35.10 -6.97
CA TRP A 488 -11.47 34.69 -7.50
C TRP A 488 -11.17 35.31 -8.86
N THR A 489 -9.90 35.61 -9.11
CA THR A 489 -9.43 36.20 -10.37
C THR A 489 -8.19 35.48 -10.86
N VAL A 490 -8.28 34.96 -12.09
CA VAL A 490 -7.17 34.35 -12.82
C VAL A 490 -6.24 35.44 -13.37
N ASN A 491 -4.93 35.33 -13.13
CA ASN A 491 -3.93 36.33 -13.55
C ASN A 491 -3.20 35.92 -14.85
N LEU A 492 -3.90 35.95 -15.99
CA LEU A 492 -3.30 35.73 -17.32
C LEU A 492 -3.06 37.07 -18.06
N THR A 493 -1.88 37.25 -18.67
CA THR A 493 -1.52 38.45 -19.46
C THR A 493 -0.60 38.10 -20.64
N PRO A 494 -0.84 38.55 -21.90
CA PRO A 494 -1.93 39.39 -22.44
C PRO A 494 -2.85 38.63 -23.44
N GLY A 495 -4.07 38.26 -23.04
CA GLY A 495 -5.05 37.55 -23.88
C GLY A 495 -6.34 37.29 -23.08
N PRO A 496 -7.51 37.07 -23.70
CA PRO A 496 -8.77 37.59 -23.18
C PRO A 496 -9.42 36.75 -22.08
N VAL A 497 -10.22 37.48 -21.30
CA VAL A 497 -11.15 37.07 -20.23
C VAL A 497 -10.49 36.94 -18.86
N TRP A 498 -10.71 37.96 -18.04
CA TRP A 498 -10.75 37.81 -16.59
C TRP A 498 -11.85 36.79 -16.28
N THR A 499 -11.50 35.50 -16.32
CA THR A 499 -12.39 34.44 -15.89
C THR A 499 -12.34 34.37 -14.37
N THR A 500 -13.50 34.11 -13.80
CA THR A 500 -13.71 33.82 -12.39
C THR A 500 -13.73 32.32 -12.25
N GLU A 501 -12.80 31.77 -11.49
CA GLU A 501 -12.61 30.33 -11.35
C GLU A 501 -12.32 29.99 -9.88
N ILE A 502 -12.98 28.95 -9.38
CA ILE A 502 -12.69 28.43 -8.04
C ILE A 502 -11.34 27.71 -8.11
N PRO A 503 -10.42 27.95 -7.17
CA PRO A 503 -9.17 27.23 -7.08
C PRO A 503 -9.34 25.71 -7.16
N THR A 504 -8.53 25.10 -8.00
CA THR A 504 -8.37 23.66 -8.14
C THR A 504 -6.97 23.24 -7.69
N ARG A 505 -6.74 21.92 -7.63
CA ARG A 505 -5.39 21.36 -7.45
C ARG A 505 -4.48 21.91 -8.55
N GLY A 506 -3.29 22.39 -8.20
CA GLY A 506 -2.35 23.04 -9.15
C GLY A 506 -2.33 24.57 -9.12
N ASN A 507 -3.41 25.23 -8.68
CA ASN A 507 -3.44 26.70 -8.68
C ASN A 507 -2.62 27.32 -7.54
N ASN A 508 -1.76 28.28 -7.87
CA ASN A 508 -1.03 29.07 -6.89
C ASN A 508 -1.87 30.26 -6.39
N LEU A 509 -2.15 30.30 -5.10
CA LEU A 509 -3.15 31.20 -4.50
C LEU A 509 -2.51 32.40 -3.80
N THR A 510 -3.10 33.57 -3.99
CA THR A 510 -2.74 34.79 -3.24
C THR A 510 -3.97 35.41 -2.61
N ILE A 511 -3.90 35.65 -1.29
CA ILE A 511 -4.93 36.36 -0.52
C ILE A 511 -4.41 37.75 -0.13
N PRO A 512 -4.78 38.81 -0.86
CA PRO A 512 -4.49 40.19 -0.51
C PRO A 512 -5.48 40.72 0.52
N VAL A 513 -5.22 41.93 1.03
CA VAL A 513 -6.18 42.64 1.89
C VAL A 513 -7.40 43.02 1.04
N THR A 514 -8.55 42.43 1.35
CA THR A 514 -9.83 42.71 0.71
C THR A 514 -10.85 43.21 1.75
N ALA A 515 -12.09 43.49 1.31
CA ALA A 515 -13.17 43.84 2.23
C ALA A 515 -13.79 42.60 2.89
N ASN A 516 -13.72 41.46 2.20
CA ASN A 516 -14.25 40.17 2.61
C ASN A 516 -13.10 39.17 2.50
N ASP A 517 -12.46 38.84 3.62
CA ASP A 517 -11.46 37.78 3.68
C ASP A 517 -12.14 36.40 3.49
N PRO A 518 -11.47 35.42 2.85
CA PRO A 518 -12.05 34.12 2.55
C PRO A 518 -12.34 33.28 3.80
N GLU A 519 -13.47 32.57 3.76
CA GLU A 519 -13.91 31.56 4.72
C GLU A 519 -14.20 30.25 3.97
N ILE A 520 -13.62 29.14 4.44
CA ILE A 520 -13.93 27.78 3.98
C ILE A 520 -14.95 27.21 4.96
N ASP A 521 -16.20 27.07 4.51
CA ASP A 521 -17.35 26.63 5.31
C ASP A 521 -18.23 25.60 4.57
N SER A 522 -19.33 25.17 5.20
CA SER A 522 -20.37 24.37 4.54
C SER A 522 -19.97 22.96 4.05
N TYR A 523 -19.05 22.29 4.75
CA TYR A 523 -18.49 20.97 4.41
C TYR A 523 -17.75 20.96 3.05
N THR A 524 -17.00 22.04 2.78
CA THR A 524 -16.20 22.21 1.57
C THR A 524 -14.73 21.95 1.85
N ILE A 525 -13.99 21.58 0.80
CA ILE A 525 -12.54 21.42 0.83
C ILE A 525 -11.96 22.48 -0.10
N GLY A 526 -11.22 23.44 0.48
CA GLY A 526 -10.44 24.37 -0.31
C GLY A 526 -9.21 23.68 -0.88
N PHE A 527 -8.94 23.87 -2.17
CA PHE A 527 -7.76 23.31 -2.85
C PHE A 527 -6.82 24.40 -3.36
N GLY A 528 -5.53 24.08 -3.43
CA GLY A 528 -4.52 24.85 -4.14
C GLY A 528 -3.20 24.10 -4.25
N ASN A 529 -2.29 24.61 -5.07
CA ASN A 529 -0.89 24.22 -5.05
C ASN A 529 -0.19 24.94 -3.89
N ALA A 530 0.17 26.21 -4.04
CA ALA A 530 0.69 27.03 -2.94
C ALA A 530 -0.34 28.06 -2.45
N LEU A 531 -0.21 28.53 -1.21
CA LEU A 531 -1.01 29.63 -0.67
C LEU A 531 -0.13 30.71 -0.05
N THR A 532 -0.29 31.95 -0.51
CA THR A 532 0.30 33.14 0.12
C THR A 532 -0.77 34.05 0.70
N ILE A 533 -0.76 34.23 2.02
CA ILE A 533 -1.62 35.19 2.73
C ILE A 533 -0.81 36.46 3.00
N ASN A 534 -1.26 37.59 2.46
CA ASN A 534 -0.55 38.86 2.59
C ASN A 534 -0.73 39.48 3.98
N SER A 535 0.23 40.32 4.38
CA SER A 535 0.15 41.06 5.64
C SER A 535 -1.13 41.89 5.73
N GLY A 536 -1.94 41.59 6.75
CA GLY A 536 -3.22 42.25 7.02
C GLY A 536 -4.44 41.62 6.34
N ALA A 537 -4.26 40.54 5.56
CA ALA A 537 -5.33 39.69 5.08
C ALA A 537 -5.59 38.55 6.08
N ALA A 538 -6.74 37.87 5.95
CA ALA A 538 -7.09 36.72 6.77
C ALA A 538 -7.57 35.53 5.93
N VAL A 539 -7.48 34.32 6.49
CA VAL A 539 -8.15 33.11 5.99
C VAL A 539 -8.75 32.39 7.20
N THR A 540 -9.99 31.92 7.09
CA THR A 540 -10.63 31.13 8.15
C THR A 540 -11.10 29.79 7.59
N VAL A 541 -10.78 28.70 8.30
CA VAL A 541 -11.35 27.36 8.03
C VAL A 541 -12.27 27.01 9.19
N HIS A 542 -13.55 26.80 8.88
CA HIS A 542 -14.57 26.47 9.88
C HIS A 542 -14.52 24.98 10.27
N PRO A 543 -15.02 24.61 11.46
CA PRO A 543 -15.01 23.23 11.94
C PRO A 543 -15.61 22.24 10.92
N GLY A 544 -15.02 21.04 10.78
CA GLY A 544 -15.48 20.02 9.83
C GLY A 544 -15.08 20.26 8.36
N ASN A 545 -14.32 21.32 8.06
CA ASN A 545 -13.82 21.64 6.72
C ASN A 545 -12.29 21.50 6.65
N ALA A 546 -11.75 21.51 5.43
CA ALA A 546 -10.32 21.41 5.20
C ALA A 546 -9.80 22.41 4.18
N LEU A 547 -8.53 22.79 4.34
CA LEU A 547 -7.70 23.37 3.28
C LEU A 547 -6.60 22.36 2.91
N ILE A 548 -6.53 21.98 1.64
CA ILE A 548 -5.54 21.05 1.09
C ILE A 548 -4.63 21.80 0.12
N LEU A 549 -3.33 21.76 0.38
CA LEU A 549 -2.28 22.40 -0.41
C LEU A 549 -1.22 21.37 -0.82
N GLU A 550 -0.95 21.25 -2.12
CA GLU A 550 0.12 20.36 -2.60
C GLU A 550 1.53 20.98 -2.41
N GLY A 551 1.58 22.30 -2.24
CA GLY A 551 2.77 23.11 -2.12
C GLY A 551 2.83 23.92 -0.82
N PRO A 552 3.71 24.93 -0.76
CA PRO A 552 4.01 25.66 0.47
C PRO A 552 2.88 26.61 0.88
N LEU A 553 2.79 26.84 2.20
CA LEU A 553 1.95 27.87 2.80
C LEU A 553 2.82 28.99 3.35
N VAL A 554 2.62 30.21 2.83
CA VAL A 554 3.27 31.44 3.33
C VAL A 554 2.22 32.33 3.98
N ASN A 555 2.14 32.29 5.31
CA ASN A 555 1.24 33.15 6.07
C ASN A 555 1.94 34.39 6.65
N ASN A 556 1.69 35.56 6.05
CA ASN A 556 2.09 36.86 6.59
C ASN A 556 0.92 37.61 7.28
N GLY A 557 -0.29 37.06 7.22
CA GLY A 557 -1.52 37.64 7.76
C GLY A 557 -2.05 36.84 8.95
N THR A 558 -3.37 36.69 9.02
CA THR A 558 -4.05 35.84 10.01
C THR A 558 -4.55 34.57 9.32
N PHE A 559 -4.34 33.41 9.94
CA PHE A 559 -4.95 32.16 9.49
C PHE A 559 -5.51 31.45 10.71
N ASP A 560 -6.85 31.43 10.79
CA ASP A 560 -7.61 30.82 11.86
C ASP A 560 -8.21 29.48 11.43
N MET A 561 -7.86 28.43 12.16
CA MET A 561 -8.45 27.10 12.06
C MET A 561 -9.34 26.90 13.28
N LEU A 562 -10.65 26.90 13.06
CA LEU A 562 -11.64 26.91 14.13
C LEU A 562 -11.98 25.49 14.59
N SER A 563 -12.52 25.39 15.80
CA SER A 563 -13.05 24.14 16.36
C SER A 563 -14.27 24.38 17.23
N ASP A 564 -15.23 23.45 17.20
CA ASP A 564 -16.41 23.46 18.05
C ASP A 564 -16.86 22.04 18.48
N GLN A 565 -17.96 21.99 19.24
CA GLN A 565 -18.55 20.75 19.73
C GLN A 565 -19.27 19.93 18.64
N ALA A 566 -19.81 20.60 17.62
CA ALA A 566 -20.75 19.99 16.68
C ALA A 566 -20.01 19.29 15.53
N ASP A 567 -19.05 20.00 14.95
CA ASP A 567 -18.35 19.64 13.73
C ASP A 567 -16.84 19.39 13.98
N GLY A 568 -16.36 19.65 15.19
CA GLY A 568 -15.05 19.21 15.65
C GLY A 568 -13.90 20.15 15.31
N ASN A 569 -12.84 19.65 14.68
CA ASN A 569 -11.69 20.45 14.28
C ASN A 569 -11.76 20.75 12.78
N SER A 570 -11.13 21.83 12.35
CA SER A 570 -10.77 22.05 10.94
C SER A 570 -9.43 21.39 10.63
N ASP A 571 -9.23 21.02 9.36
CA ASP A 571 -8.01 20.36 8.89
C ASP A 571 -7.19 21.26 7.95
N LEU A 572 -5.87 21.17 8.07
CA LEU A 572 -4.91 21.73 7.13
C LEU A 572 -3.98 20.61 6.67
N LEU A 573 -4.08 20.28 5.39
CA LEU A 573 -3.17 19.37 4.72
C LEU A 573 -2.25 20.18 3.84
N THR A 574 -0.95 20.02 4.05
CA THR A 574 0.06 20.59 3.16
C THR A 574 1.22 19.63 3.01
N ALA A 575 1.62 19.38 1.76
CA ALA A 575 2.71 18.46 1.45
C ALA A 575 4.10 19.13 1.55
N SER A 576 4.17 20.43 1.82
CA SER A 576 5.42 21.22 1.82
C SER A 576 5.57 22.13 3.05
N ASP A 577 6.63 22.94 3.06
CA ASP A 577 7.00 23.81 4.17
C ASP A 577 5.95 24.90 4.45
N VAL A 578 5.74 25.18 5.73
CA VAL A 578 4.91 26.30 6.19
C VAL A 578 5.78 27.40 6.78
N THR A 579 5.61 28.61 6.26
CA THR A 579 6.21 29.84 6.82
C THR A 579 5.14 30.70 7.44
N GLY A 580 5.37 31.15 8.68
CA GLY A 580 4.44 31.99 9.42
C GLY A 580 3.74 31.23 10.55
N SER A 581 2.88 31.95 11.27
CA SER A 581 2.10 31.39 12.38
C SER A 581 0.67 31.20 11.94
N ILE A 582 0.04 30.11 12.35
CA ILE A 582 -1.41 29.92 12.27
C ILE A 582 -1.99 29.85 13.69
N ASN A 583 -3.32 29.93 13.80
CA ASN A 583 -4.05 29.71 15.05
C ASN A 583 -4.91 28.47 14.91
N VAL A 584 -4.56 27.39 15.61
CA VAL A 584 -5.31 26.12 15.59
C VAL A 584 -6.14 26.01 16.86
N GLN A 585 -7.45 25.84 16.73
CA GLN A 585 -8.35 25.70 17.88
C GLN A 585 -8.65 24.23 18.18
N ASN A 586 -8.74 23.91 19.47
CA ASN A 586 -9.27 22.64 19.96
C ASN A 586 -10.35 22.88 21.03
N PHE A 587 -11.57 22.41 20.76
CA PHE A 587 -12.68 22.50 21.70
C PHE A 587 -12.71 21.30 22.64
N ILE A 588 -12.76 21.55 23.95
CA ILE A 588 -12.86 20.54 25.00
C ILE A 588 -14.19 20.72 25.76
N GLY A 589 -15.11 19.77 25.60
CA GLY A 589 -16.51 19.92 26.01
C GLY A 589 -16.82 19.67 27.50
N ASP A 590 -16.07 18.82 28.19
CA ASP A 590 -16.46 18.33 29.52
C ASP A 590 -15.29 18.29 30.50
N SER A 591 -15.57 18.60 31.78
CA SER A 591 -14.62 18.48 32.92
C SER A 591 -14.27 17.01 33.20
N LYS A 592 -13.56 16.41 32.27
CA LYS A 592 -13.08 15.04 32.23
C LYS A 592 -11.65 15.05 31.72
N TRP A 593 -10.96 13.92 31.89
CA TRP A 593 -9.66 13.73 31.26
C TRP A 593 -9.81 13.70 29.74
N ASN A 594 -8.96 14.47 29.08
CA ASN A 594 -8.78 14.46 27.64
C ASN A 594 -7.29 14.24 27.36
N LEU A 595 -6.97 13.46 26.34
CA LEU A 595 -5.61 13.32 25.85
C LEU A 595 -5.42 14.27 24.66
N ILE A 596 -4.42 15.14 24.75
CA ILE A 596 -4.15 16.20 23.78
C ILE A 596 -2.71 16.15 23.27
N GLY A 597 -2.48 16.78 22.13
CA GLY A 597 -1.20 17.00 21.47
C GLY A 597 -0.99 18.45 21.06
N ILE A 598 0.16 18.74 20.47
CA ILE A 598 0.55 20.10 20.06
C ILE A 598 0.66 20.14 18.52
N PRO A 599 -0.16 20.96 17.82
CA PRO A 599 -0.23 20.98 16.35
C PRO A 599 0.81 21.91 15.70
N VAL A 600 1.57 22.64 16.52
CA VAL A 600 2.57 23.64 16.12
C VAL A 600 3.94 23.29 16.67
N THR A 601 5.01 23.85 16.09
CA THR A 601 6.39 23.46 16.39
C THR A 601 6.76 23.55 17.87
N THR A 602 6.20 24.51 18.60
CA THR A 602 6.37 24.66 20.05
C THR A 602 5.22 25.47 20.62
N HIS A 603 4.73 25.08 21.79
CA HIS A 603 3.82 25.90 22.60
C HIS A 603 4.21 25.78 24.07
N ASP A 604 4.06 26.85 24.86
CA ASP A 604 4.24 26.74 26.31
C ASP A 604 2.94 26.29 27.01
N ALA A 605 3.06 25.82 28.25
CA ALA A 605 1.92 25.39 29.06
C ALA A 605 1.05 26.55 29.56
N ALA A 606 1.32 27.81 29.18
CA ALA A 606 0.65 28.98 29.75
C ALA A 606 -0.84 29.04 29.40
N ILE A 607 -1.23 28.45 28.25
CA ILE A 607 -2.64 28.35 27.81
C ILE A 607 -3.49 27.43 28.69
N PHE A 608 -2.86 26.56 29.49
CA PHE A 608 -3.52 25.65 30.43
C PHE A 608 -3.41 26.11 31.88
N VAL A 609 -2.96 27.36 32.13
CA VAL A 609 -2.82 27.88 33.50
C VAL A 609 -4.19 28.01 34.16
N GLY A 610 -4.42 27.18 35.16
CA GLY A 610 -5.71 27.06 35.85
C GLY A 610 -6.34 25.68 35.72
N ASP A 611 -5.86 24.89 34.76
CA ASP A 611 -6.26 23.52 34.49
C ASP A 611 -5.20 22.54 35.02
N TYR A 612 -5.54 21.25 35.03
CA TYR A 612 -4.60 20.21 35.45
C TYR A 612 -4.02 19.52 34.22
N LEU A 613 -2.70 19.64 34.04
CA LEU A 613 -1.96 19.12 32.90
C LEU A 613 -0.86 18.16 33.37
N GLN A 614 -0.72 17.02 32.70
CA GLN A 614 0.32 16.04 32.99
C GLN A 614 0.74 15.27 31.74
N TYR A 615 1.93 14.67 31.74
CA TYR A 615 2.40 13.76 30.69
C TYR A 615 2.78 12.40 31.29
N TYR A 616 2.93 11.39 30.44
CA TYR A 616 3.29 10.04 30.85
C TYR A 616 4.74 9.73 30.50
N ALA A 617 5.55 9.35 31.50
CA ALA A 617 6.94 8.94 31.28
C ALA A 617 7.39 7.91 32.32
N GLY A 618 8.11 6.88 31.86
CA GLY A 618 8.68 5.83 32.71
C GLY A 618 7.62 5.14 33.59
N GLY A 619 6.44 4.88 33.04
CA GLY A 619 5.33 4.24 33.75
C GLY A 619 4.52 5.16 34.67
N ASN A 620 4.83 6.46 34.74
CA ASN A 620 4.25 7.37 35.73
C ASN A 620 3.67 8.64 35.07
N TRP A 621 2.61 9.17 35.68
CA TRP A 621 2.09 10.50 35.38
C TRP A 621 2.91 11.58 36.07
N ILE A 622 3.32 12.60 35.32
CA ILE A 622 4.14 13.71 35.80
C ILE A 622 3.39 15.02 35.51
N GLU A 623 3.04 15.74 36.59
CA GLU A 623 2.29 17.00 36.52
C GLU A 623 3.15 18.16 36.01
N ILE A 624 2.55 19.01 35.17
CA ILE A 624 3.13 20.24 34.63
C ILE A 624 2.47 21.43 35.35
N ILE A 625 3.25 22.14 36.17
CA ILE A 625 2.74 23.23 37.02
C ILE A 625 3.23 24.60 36.53
N ASN A 626 4.34 24.64 35.82
CA ASN A 626 4.96 25.88 35.39
C ASN A 626 4.53 26.22 33.96
N GLY A 627 3.75 27.29 33.80
CA GLY A 627 3.25 27.72 32.50
C GLY A 627 4.33 28.06 31.46
N SER A 628 5.59 28.26 31.87
CA SER A 628 6.71 28.46 30.93
C SER A 628 7.35 27.16 30.44
N ASP A 629 6.88 25.99 30.89
CA ASP A 629 7.38 24.71 30.42
C ASP A 629 6.94 24.51 28.96
N ILE A 630 7.88 24.06 28.11
CA ILE A 630 7.64 23.88 26.69
C ILE A 630 7.00 22.51 26.45
N LEU A 631 5.86 22.51 25.77
CA LEU A 631 5.18 21.33 25.31
C LEU A 631 5.72 20.96 23.93
N SER A 632 6.23 19.74 23.82
CA SER A 632 6.79 19.20 22.58
C SER A 632 5.69 18.60 21.70
N PRO A 633 5.77 18.76 20.37
CA PRO A 633 5.04 17.92 19.42
C PRO A 633 5.32 16.43 19.65
N MET A 634 4.43 15.55 19.18
CA MET A 634 4.50 14.08 19.30
C MET A 634 4.36 13.51 20.72
N VAL A 635 4.49 14.32 21.77
CA VAL A 635 4.22 13.92 23.15
C VAL A 635 2.73 14.17 23.44
N GLY A 636 2.05 13.15 23.97
CA GLY A 636 0.68 13.32 24.44
C GLY A 636 0.64 13.82 25.88
N TYR A 637 -0.39 14.62 26.19
CA TYR A 637 -0.64 15.17 27.51
C TYR A 637 -2.06 14.85 27.95
N ALA A 638 -2.25 14.52 29.22
CA ALA A 638 -3.58 14.45 29.81
C ALA A 638 -3.95 15.80 30.42
N LEU A 639 -5.07 16.35 29.97
CA LEU A 639 -5.64 17.62 30.39
C LEU A 639 -6.97 17.38 31.10
N TRP A 640 -7.17 18.06 32.22
CA TRP A 640 -8.47 18.21 32.88
C TRP A 640 -8.90 19.68 32.87
N ASP A 641 -9.91 19.99 32.07
CA ASP A 641 -10.49 21.34 31.89
C ASP A 641 -11.26 21.81 33.14
N THR A 642 -10.90 22.98 33.66
CA THR A 642 -11.40 23.59 34.90
C THR A 642 -11.96 25.02 34.66
N PRO A 643 -12.34 25.37 33.43
CA PRO A 643 -13.74 25.68 33.12
C PRO A 643 -14.47 24.52 32.41
N LYS A 644 -15.71 24.73 31.93
CA LYS A 644 -16.43 23.77 31.08
C LYS A 644 -16.56 24.35 29.69
N ASN A 645 -16.44 23.53 28.65
CA ASN A 645 -16.59 23.93 27.25
C ASN A 645 -15.56 25.00 26.85
N THR A 646 -14.27 24.70 27.07
CA THR A 646 -13.18 25.62 26.75
C THR A 646 -12.61 25.33 25.36
N THR A 647 -12.42 26.37 24.55
CA THR A 647 -11.64 26.29 23.31
C THR A 647 -10.23 26.81 23.57
N TYR A 648 -9.24 25.98 23.31
CA TYR A 648 -7.83 26.32 23.41
C TYR A 648 -7.29 26.69 22.03
N THR A 649 -6.51 27.76 21.92
CA THR A 649 -5.86 28.18 20.67
C THR A 649 -4.36 27.98 20.76
N PHE A 650 -3.82 27.19 19.83
CA PHE A 650 -2.40 26.99 19.64
C PHE A 650 -1.91 27.90 18.52
N SER A 651 -1.06 28.88 18.87
CA SER A 651 -0.49 29.82 17.90
C SER A 651 0.97 29.48 17.64
N GLY A 652 1.32 29.20 16.39
CA GLY A 652 2.69 28.93 15.98
C GLY A 652 2.78 28.45 14.54
N THR A 653 3.99 28.09 14.10
CA THR A 653 4.16 27.42 12.81
C THR A 653 3.60 26.01 12.92
N PRO A 654 2.67 25.58 12.05
CA PRO A 654 2.08 24.24 12.11
C PRO A 654 3.13 23.17 11.81
N ASN A 655 2.98 22.01 12.44
CA ASN A 655 3.81 20.86 12.12
C ASN A 655 3.40 20.24 10.78
N THR A 656 4.39 19.84 9.99
CA THR A 656 4.27 19.21 8.67
C THR A 656 5.49 18.33 8.43
N GLY A 657 5.45 17.46 7.41
CA GLY A 657 6.56 16.55 7.12
C GLY A 657 6.69 15.44 8.16
N THR A 658 7.75 14.63 8.09
CA THR A 658 7.97 13.52 9.03
C THR A 658 8.30 14.02 10.44
N MET A 659 7.54 13.53 11.42
CA MET A 659 7.72 13.80 12.85
C MET A 659 8.07 12.52 13.59
N SER A 660 8.99 12.61 14.55
CA SER A 660 9.54 11.45 15.25
C SER A 660 9.73 11.73 16.74
N THR A 661 9.40 10.76 17.60
CA THR A 661 9.65 10.82 19.05
C THR A 661 10.17 9.48 19.56
N PRO A 662 11.11 9.45 20.54
CA PRO A 662 11.55 8.19 21.11
C PRO A 662 10.41 7.48 21.86
N ILE A 663 10.41 6.15 21.76
CA ILE A 663 9.50 5.24 22.47
C ILE A 663 10.30 4.18 23.21
N TYR A 664 9.75 3.71 24.33
CA TYR A 664 10.43 2.81 25.25
C TYR A 664 9.60 1.56 25.51
N ALA A 665 10.23 0.38 25.53
CA ALA A 665 9.59 -0.89 25.86
C ALA A 665 9.55 -1.17 27.38
N ASP A 666 10.14 -0.29 28.19
CA ASP A 666 10.14 -0.44 29.64
C ASP A 666 8.75 -0.18 30.24
N ASN A 667 8.55 -0.61 31.50
CA ASN A 667 7.30 -0.40 32.25
C ASN A 667 6.01 -0.85 31.54
N GLY A 668 6.09 -1.92 30.73
CA GLY A 668 4.95 -2.48 29.99
C GLY A 668 4.80 -1.94 28.56
N GLY A 669 5.71 -1.08 28.11
CA GLY A 669 5.80 -0.58 26.73
C GLY A 669 4.80 0.52 26.38
N TRP A 670 4.03 1.02 27.34
CA TRP A 670 3.05 2.07 27.09
C TRP A 670 3.72 3.44 26.90
N ASN A 671 3.45 4.07 25.77
CA ASN A 671 3.95 5.41 25.45
C ASN A 671 2.76 6.30 25.10
N LEU A 672 2.63 7.44 25.78
CA LEU A 672 1.63 8.45 25.44
C LEU A 672 2.23 9.40 24.40
N VAL A 673 1.78 9.24 23.17
CA VAL A 673 2.16 10.07 22.03
C VAL A 673 0.97 10.90 21.57
N SER A 674 1.11 11.67 20.50
CA SER A 674 0.02 12.48 19.97
C SER A 674 0.08 12.64 18.47
N ASN A 675 -1.07 12.97 17.87
CA ASN A 675 -1.11 13.53 16.52
C ASN A 675 -0.48 14.93 16.55
N PRO A 676 0.69 15.14 15.91
CA PRO A 676 1.37 16.42 15.92
C PRO A 676 0.81 17.39 14.88
N TYR A 677 -0.07 16.96 13.98
CA TYR A 677 -0.50 17.73 12.82
C TYR A 677 -1.80 18.50 13.07
N PRO A 678 -2.02 19.61 12.36
CA PRO A 678 -3.32 20.26 12.27
C PRO A 678 -4.26 19.54 11.28
N SER A 679 -4.19 18.21 11.20
CA SER A 679 -5.03 17.36 10.34
C SER A 679 -5.26 16.00 11.00
N HIS A 680 -6.30 15.27 10.60
CA HIS A 680 -6.47 13.88 11.01
C HIS A 680 -5.30 13.02 10.52
N ILE A 681 -5.01 11.94 11.26
CA ILE A 681 -4.15 10.84 10.83
C ILE A 681 -5.04 9.62 10.55
N ASN A 682 -4.89 8.97 9.40
CA ASN A 682 -5.43 7.65 9.17
C ASN A 682 -4.43 6.59 9.65
N TRP A 683 -4.80 5.85 10.68
CA TRP A 683 -3.93 4.85 11.29
C TRP A 683 -3.63 3.67 10.37
N ASP A 684 -4.58 3.32 9.50
CA ASP A 684 -4.47 2.18 8.58
C ASP A 684 -3.56 2.49 7.37
N GLU A 685 -3.24 3.77 7.10
CA GLU A 685 -2.30 4.18 6.04
C GLU A 685 -0.83 4.16 6.49
N ARG A 686 -0.59 3.85 7.76
CA ARG A 686 0.75 3.80 8.33
C ARG A 686 1.32 2.38 8.22
N ASP A 687 2.63 2.25 8.18
CA ASP A 687 3.31 0.97 8.34
C ASP A 687 2.88 0.28 9.67
N ASP A 688 2.64 -1.04 9.60
CA ASP A 688 2.22 -1.93 10.69
C ASP A 688 3.23 -2.05 11.85
N THR A 689 4.38 -1.36 11.77
CA THR A 689 5.46 -1.34 12.76
C THR A 689 5.04 -1.05 14.21
N TYR A 690 3.89 -0.42 14.45
CA TYR A 690 3.43 -0.07 15.81
C TYR A 690 2.12 -0.75 16.24
N GLY A 691 1.50 -1.55 15.36
CA GLY A 691 0.21 -2.20 15.62
C GLY A 691 -0.90 -1.22 15.97
N ALA A 692 -1.64 -1.52 17.04
CA ALA A 692 -2.86 -0.81 17.44
C ALA A 692 -2.66 0.62 18.00
N VAL A 693 -3.64 1.49 17.76
CA VAL A 693 -3.82 2.78 18.47
C VAL A 693 -4.78 2.62 19.64
N TYR A 694 -4.52 3.34 20.72
CA TYR A 694 -5.32 3.33 21.95
C TYR A 694 -5.82 4.73 22.31
N HIS A 695 -7.09 4.98 22.03
CA HIS A 695 -7.78 6.23 22.32
C HIS A 695 -8.30 6.23 23.75
N TRP A 696 -8.22 7.37 24.43
CA TRP A 696 -8.98 7.58 25.64
C TRP A 696 -10.31 8.22 25.30
N ASN A 697 -11.41 7.52 25.60
CA ASN A 697 -12.76 8.05 25.44
C ASN A 697 -13.26 8.61 26.78
N PRO A 698 -13.45 9.95 26.90
CA PRO A 698 -13.92 10.56 28.13
C PRO A 698 -15.37 10.18 28.49
N ASP A 699 -16.18 9.72 27.55
CA ASP A 699 -17.56 9.34 27.80
C ASP A 699 -17.70 7.94 28.38
N SER A 700 -16.98 6.96 27.82
CA SER A 700 -16.90 5.63 28.41
C SER A 700 -15.95 5.60 29.62
N GLU A 701 -15.02 6.56 29.73
CA GLU A 701 -13.89 6.59 30.68
C GLU A 701 -13.02 5.33 30.56
N ASN A 702 -12.80 4.90 29.32
CA ASN A 702 -12.09 3.69 28.98
C ASN A 702 -11.13 3.91 27.81
N TYR A 703 -10.19 2.99 27.65
CA TYR A 703 -9.33 2.93 26.49
C TYR A 703 -9.98 2.09 25.40
N GLU A 704 -10.06 2.68 24.21
CA GLU A 704 -10.63 2.08 23.02
C GLU A 704 -9.50 1.82 22.03
N SER A 705 -9.34 0.57 21.63
CA SER A 705 -8.27 0.17 20.70
C SER A 705 -8.80 0.04 19.29
N TRP A 706 -8.00 0.43 18.31
CA TRP A 706 -8.21 0.12 16.90
C TRP A 706 -6.96 -0.53 16.31
N ASN A 707 -7.15 -1.60 15.54
CA ASN A 707 -6.10 -2.20 14.73
C ASN A 707 -6.68 -2.78 13.44
N ASN A 708 -6.26 -2.24 12.31
CA ASN A 708 -6.45 -2.79 10.96
C ASN A 708 -7.90 -3.25 10.68
N GLY A 709 -8.86 -2.33 10.78
CA GLY A 709 -10.28 -2.63 10.52
C GLY A 709 -11.08 -3.19 11.69
N MET A 710 -10.49 -3.32 12.88
CA MET A 710 -11.19 -3.85 14.05
C MET A 710 -10.91 -3.06 15.33
N GLY A 711 -11.91 -2.99 16.20
CA GLY A 711 -11.79 -2.36 17.52
C GLY A 711 -13.02 -1.58 17.95
N SER A 712 -12.96 -1.08 19.19
CA SER A 712 -13.93 -0.13 19.74
C SER A 712 -13.51 1.32 19.51
N GLY A 713 -12.24 1.56 19.13
CA GLY A 713 -11.72 2.88 18.76
C GLY A 713 -12.01 3.23 17.31
N ASP A 714 -11.37 4.30 16.84
CA ASP A 714 -11.45 4.79 15.46
C ASP A 714 -10.09 4.59 14.77
N ARG A 715 -10.07 4.40 13.44
CA ARG A 715 -8.83 4.46 12.66
C ARG A 715 -8.28 5.87 12.57
N PHE A 716 -9.14 6.88 12.69
CA PHE A 716 -8.72 8.26 12.59
C PHE A 716 -8.30 8.80 13.95
N VAL A 717 -7.09 9.37 14.01
CA VAL A 717 -6.62 10.14 15.15
C VAL A 717 -6.84 11.62 14.84
N SER A 718 -7.69 12.29 15.62
CA SER A 718 -8.05 13.69 15.38
C SER A 718 -6.86 14.64 15.54
N PRO A 719 -6.90 15.83 14.89
CA PRO A 719 -5.91 16.88 15.12
C PRO A 719 -5.73 17.13 16.62
N MET A 720 -4.48 17.19 17.08
CA MET A 720 -4.16 17.47 18.50
C MET A 720 -4.68 16.41 19.49
N GLU A 721 -5.01 15.20 19.04
CA GLU A 721 -5.36 14.11 19.95
C GLU A 721 -4.10 13.43 20.51
N GLY A 722 -4.08 13.21 21.82
CA GLY A 722 -3.12 12.32 22.46
C GLY A 722 -3.66 10.88 22.47
N PHE A 723 -2.80 9.90 22.26
CA PHE A 723 -3.16 8.48 22.25
C PHE A 723 -2.01 7.62 22.74
N PHE A 724 -2.34 6.41 23.20
CA PHE A 724 -1.31 5.45 23.60
C PHE A 724 -0.93 4.54 22.44
N ILE A 725 0.32 4.12 22.45
CA ILE A 725 0.85 2.98 21.68
C ILE A 725 1.62 2.05 22.61
N LYS A 726 1.79 0.80 22.19
CA LYS A 726 2.57 -0.19 22.92
C LYS A 726 3.83 -0.57 22.15
N ALA A 727 4.98 -0.16 22.67
CA ALA A 727 6.29 -0.47 22.13
C ALA A 727 6.76 -1.86 22.60
N LEU A 728 7.11 -2.73 21.65
CA LEU A 728 7.70 -4.05 21.93
C LEU A 728 9.23 -4.01 22.05
N ALA A 729 9.86 -2.95 21.55
CA ALA A 729 11.27 -2.65 21.67
C ALA A 729 11.48 -1.12 21.74
N ASP A 730 12.62 -0.69 22.30
CA ASP A 730 13.00 0.73 22.25
C ASP A 730 13.21 1.16 20.79
N GLY A 731 12.75 2.37 20.45
CA GLY A 731 12.80 2.87 19.08
C GLY A 731 12.31 4.30 18.97
N ASN A 732 11.87 4.68 17.77
CA ASN A 732 11.17 5.94 17.54
C ASN A 732 9.78 5.65 16.99
N PHE A 733 8.78 6.41 17.42
CA PHE A 733 7.48 6.48 16.78
C PHE A 733 7.50 7.61 15.75
N GLU A 734 7.20 7.24 14.51
CA GLU A 734 7.23 8.14 13.36
C GLU A 734 5.86 8.19 12.68
N VAL A 735 5.46 9.41 12.33
CA VAL A 735 4.32 9.68 11.45
C VAL A 735 4.79 10.68 10.41
N ASP A 736 4.27 10.60 9.20
CA ASP A 736 4.66 11.50 8.11
C ASP A 736 3.42 12.03 7.38
N ASN A 737 3.65 12.68 6.23
CA ASN A 737 2.56 13.28 5.48
C ASN A 737 1.64 12.25 4.80
N SER A 738 2.09 11.01 4.57
CA SER A 738 1.32 10.02 3.82
C SER A 738 0.09 9.53 4.59
N CYS A 739 0.13 9.57 5.93
CA CYS A 739 -1.01 9.19 6.76
C CYS A 739 -1.94 10.37 7.11
N ARG A 740 -1.69 11.59 6.61
CA ARG A 740 -2.52 12.77 6.90
C ARG A 740 -3.73 12.79 5.97
N VAL A 741 -4.93 12.88 6.55
CA VAL A 741 -6.19 12.89 5.81
C VAL A 741 -7.11 14.00 6.29
N HIS A 742 -8.12 14.30 5.48
CA HIS A 742 -9.30 15.03 5.94
C HIS A 742 -10.39 14.01 6.29
N ASN A 743 -11.01 14.13 7.46
CA ASN A 743 -12.18 13.34 7.82
C ASN A 743 -13.37 14.27 8.09
N ALA A 744 -14.33 14.29 7.16
CA ALA A 744 -15.58 15.03 7.33
C ALA A 744 -16.53 14.37 8.35
N ALA A 745 -16.20 13.19 8.88
CA ALA A 745 -17.03 12.47 9.84
C ALA A 745 -16.85 13.01 11.26
N ILE A 746 -17.85 13.82 11.67
CA ILE A 746 -18.37 14.08 13.02
C ILE A 746 -17.56 13.46 14.16
N GLN A 747 -17.10 14.31 15.09
CA GLN A 747 -16.45 13.95 16.36
C GLN A 747 -17.03 12.68 17.01
N ARG A 748 -16.13 11.82 17.52
CA ARG A 748 -16.16 11.01 18.77
C ARG A 748 -17.48 10.43 19.30
N LYS A 749 -18.60 10.42 18.57
CA LYS A 749 -19.91 10.00 19.09
C LYS A 749 -20.83 9.24 18.16
N ASP A 750 -20.58 9.16 16.86
CA ASP A 750 -21.24 8.18 16.00
C ASP A 750 -20.59 8.12 14.61
N GLN A 751 -19.59 7.26 14.42
CA GLN A 751 -19.12 6.86 13.09
C GLN A 751 -19.59 5.42 12.80
N THR A 752 -20.89 5.29 12.53
CA THR A 752 -21.51 4.04 12.08
C THR A 752 -21.19 3.67 10.62
N ALA A 753 -20.33 4.44 9.94
CA ALA A 753 -19.75 4.05 8.66
C ALA A 753 -18.47 3.22 8.89
N LYS A 754 -18.60 2.08 9.58
CA LYS A 754 -17.55 1.06 9.50
C LYS A 754 -17.55 0.56 8.05
N GLU A 755 -16.44 0.71 7.33
CA GLU A 755 -16.16 -0.10 6.14
C GLU A 755 -16.34 -1.59 6.48
N GLU A 756 -16.53 -2.47 5.48
CA GLU A 756 -16.89 -3.88 5.67
C GLU A 756 -16.12 -4.54 6.82
N THR A 757 -16.73 -4.57 8.02
CA THR A 757 -16.08 -5.15 9.20
C THR A 757 -15.88 -6.62 8.93
N PRO A 758 -14.67 -7.16 9.15
CA PRO A 758 -14.43 -8.59 9.04
C PRO A 758 -15.45 -9.39 9.87
N ASN A 759 -15.74 -10.62 9.45
CA ASN A 759 -16.61 -11.49 10.25
C ASN A 759 -15.97 -11.70 11.63
N HIS A 760 -16.68 -11.35 12.70
CA HIS A 760 -16.13 -11.33 14.05
C HIS A 760 -17.19 -11.66 15.10
N ILE A 761 -16.73 -11.77 16.35
CA ILE A 761 -17.55 -11.79 17.55
C ILE A 761 -17.13 -10.58 18.39
N GLU A 762 -18.09 -9.74 18.71
CA GLU A 762 -17.96 -8.67 19.69
C GLU A 762 -18.63 -9.11 20.99
N LEU A 763 -17.84 -9.23 22.06
CA LEU A 763 -18.34 -9.45 23.41
C LEU A 763 -18.35 -8.14 24.18
N ILE A 764 -19.47 -7.89 24.86
CA ILE A 764 -19.60 -6.78 25.80
C ILE A 764 -19.70 -7.34 27.22
N ALA A 765 -18.86 -6.83 28.11
CA ALA A 765 -19.02 -6.98 29.54
C ALA A 765 -19.57 -5.68 30.12
N PHE A 766 -20.67 -5.75 30.89
CA PHE A 766 -21.36 -4.55 31.36
C PHE A 766 -21.95 -4.72 32.76
N ASN A 767 -22.21 -3.58 33.41
CA ASN A 767 -23.06 -3.45 34.58
C ASN A 767 -24.17 -2.40 34.31
N GLU A 768 -24.78 -1.84 35.34
CA GLU A 768 -25.85 -0.84 35.17
C GLU A 768 -25.37 0.51 34.58
N THR A 769 -24.07 0.82 34.65
CA THR A 769 -23.53 2.16 34.35
C THR A 769 -22.39 2.19 33.34
N LYS A 770 -21.68 1.07 33.14
CA LYS A 770 -20.44 0.98 32.35
C LYS A 770 -20.36 -0.32 31.58
N GLU A 771 -19.67 -0.28 30.46
CA GLU A 771 -19.42 -1.43 29.60
C GLU A 771 -18.02 -1.39 28.97
N ASP A 772 -17.56 -2.55 28.54
CA ASP A 772 -16.27 -2.74 27.88
C ASP A 772 -16.37 -3.84 26.81
N HIS A 773 -15.62 -3.65 25.73
CA HIS A 773 -15.74 -4.44 24.51
C HIS A 773 -14.48 -5.28 24.29
N PHE A 774 -14.68 -6.47 23.73
CA PHE A 774 -13.64 -7.39 23.30
C PHE A 774 -14.01 -7.95 21.92
N TYR A 775 -13.06 -7.94 20.99
CA TYR A 775 -13.24 -8.39 19.61
C TYR A 775 -12.43 -9.64 19.34
N PHE A 776 -13.07 -10.64 18.72
CA PHE A 776 -12.44 -11.88 18.32
C PHE A 776 -12.83 -12.28 16.90
N LEU A 777 -11.87 -12.74 16.10
CA LEU A 777 -12.16 -13.37 14.81
C LEU A 777 -11.16 -14.47 14.45
N PHE A 778 -11.57 -15.30 13.48
CA PHE A 778 -10.66 -16.23 12.85
C PHE A 778 -9.99 -15.58 11.64
N GLU A 779 -8.67 -15.60 11.62
CA GLU A 779 -7.84 -15.06 10.54
C GLU A 779 -6.91 -16.18 10.05
N GLU A 780 -6.85 -16.40 8.74
CA GLU A 780 -6.12 -17.54 8.13
C GLU A 780 -4.61 -17.39 8.29
N ASP A 781 -4.14 -16.15 8.21
CA ASP A 781 -2.72 -15.79 8.29
C ASP A 781 -2.26 -15.40 9.71
N ALA A 782 -3.17 -15.29 10.68
CA ALA A 782 -2.80 -15.04 12.07
C ALA A 782 -2.11 -16.26 12.71
N THR A 783 -1.35 -16.01 13.76
CA THR A 783 -0.76 -17.06 14.59
C THR A 783 -1.56 -17.24 15.88
N SER A 784 -1.17 -18.20 16.71
CA SER A 784 -1.70 -18.31 18.06
C SER A 784 -0.95 -17.42 19.06
N ALA A 785 0.04 -16.65 18.64
CA ALA A 785 0.82 -15.73 19.49
C ALA A 785 0.24 -14.31 19.36
N PHE A 786 1.00 -13.27 19.75
CA PHE A 786 0.63 -11.88 19.45
C PHE A 786 1.10 -11.55 18.03
N ASP A 787 0.18 -11.11 17.19
CA ASP A 787 0.46 -10.63 15.84
C ASP A 787 0.25 -9.11 15.78
N LEU A 788 1.33 -8.36 15.63
CA LEU A 788 1.33 -6.89 15.69
C LEU A 788 0.32 -6.24 14.71
N GLN A 789 0.16 -6.81 13.52
CA GLN A 789 -0.72 -6.35 12.46
C GLN A 789 -2.22 -6.58 12.74
N TYR A 790 -2.54 -7.48 13.67
CA TYR A 790 -3.90 -8.02 13.83
C TYR A 790 -4.46 -7.84 15.23
N ASP A 791 -3.61 -8.00 16.24
CA ASP A 791 -3.98 -8.02 17.64
C ASP A 791 -3.79 -6.67 18.30
N ALA A 792 -4.52 -6.44 19.39
CA ALA A 792 -4.30 -5.32 20.27
C ALA A 792 -4.23 -5.79 21.72
N PHE A 793 -3.18 -5.42 22.43
CA PHE A 793 -3.10 -5.59 23.88
C PHE A 793 -4.23 -4.86 24.60
N LYS A 794 -4.72 -5.40 25.71
CA LYS A 794 -5.66 -4.70 26.58
C LYS A 794 -4.93 -3.66 27.43
N MET A 795 -5.22 -2.38 27.21
CA MET A 795 -4.87 -1.31 28.15
C MET A 795 -5.94 -1.21 29.23
N LEU A 796 -5.57 -1.43 30.49
CA LEU A 796 -6.53 -1.42 31.59
C LEU A 796 -6.84 0.01 32.06
N SER A 797 -8.12 0.31 32.21
CA SER A 797 -8.59 1.56 32.82
C SER A 797 -8.57 1.47 34.35
N TYR A 798 -8.34 2.62 35.00
CA TYR A 798 -8.30 2.78 36.46
C TYR A 798 -9.69 3.03 37.07
N VAL A 799 -10.74 3.12 36.26
CA VAL A 799 -12.10 3.40 36.72
C VAL A 799 -12.64 2.22 37.54
N GLU A 800 -13.01 2.48 38.80
CA GLU A 800 -13.23 1.40 39.77
C GLU A 800 -14.45 0.49 39.43
N GLU A 801 -15.50 1.07 38.84
CA GLU A 801 -16.76 0.38 38.52
C GLU A 801 -16.78 -0.22 37.11
N LEU A 802 -15.75 0.01 36.29
CA LEU A 802 -15.71 -0.44 34.91
C LEU A 802 -15.43 -1.95 34.86
N PRO A 803 -16.32 -2.78 34.29
CA PRO A 803 -15.96 -4.15 33.90
C PRO A 803 -14.91 -4.09 32.80
N GLN A 804 -13.91 -4.97 32.84
CA GLN A 804 -12.87 -5.05 31.82
C GLN A 804 -12.74 -6.49 31.32
N LEU A 805 -13.01 -6.69 30.03
CA LEU A 805 -13.02 -7.97 29.33
C LEU A 805 -11.88 -8.00 28.30
N TYR A 806 -11.23 -9.15 28.21
CA TYR A 806 -10.12 -9.40 27.30
C TYR A 806 -9.95 -10.91 27.11
N SER A 807 -9.21 -11.33 26.09
CA SER A 807 -8.67 -12.70 26.08
C SER A 807 -7.34 -12.79 26.81
N ILE A 808 -6.97 -14.00 27.22
CA ILE A 808 -5.70 -14.30 27.87
C ILE A 808 -4.91 -15.25 26.97
N ASN A 809 -3.64 -14.91 26.74
CA ASN A 809 -2.68 -15.77 26.07
C ASN A 809 -1.33 -15.72 26.79
N GLY A 810 -1.01 -16.76 27.56
CA GLY A 810 0.15 -16.74 28.45
C GLY A 810 0.00 -15.68 29.54
N GLU A 811 0.88 -14.69 29.56
CA GLU A 811 0.84 -13.54 30.50
C GLU A 811 0.19 -12.29 29.87
N GLU A 812 -0.12 -12.34 28.58
CA GLU A 812 -0.66 -11.20 27.83
C GLU A 812 -2.19 -11.18 27.83
N ARG A 813 -2.72 -9.97 27.65
CA ARG A 813 -4.16 -9.67 27.59
C ARG A 813 -4.46 -8.97 26.29
N TYR A 814 -5.49 -9.36 25.55
CA TYR A 814 -5.84 -8.74 24.27
C TYR A 814 -7.26 -8.16 24.29
N SER A 815 -7.42 -6.93 23.77
CA SER A 815 -8.72 -6.30 23.47
C SER A 815 -9.23 -6.67 22.08
N ILE A 816 -8.31 -6.94 21.15
CA ILE A 816 -8.57 -7.50 19.82
C ILE A 816 -7.69 -8.72 19.69
N ASP A 817 -8.28 -9.88 19.40
CA ASP A 817 -7.58 -11.16 19.32
C ASP A 817 -7.99 -11.89 18.03
N ARG A 818 -7.07 -11.99 17.09
CA ARG A 818 -7.26 -12.73 15.84
C ARG A 818 -6.42 -13.99 15.90
N ARG A 819 -7.03 -15.13 15.56
CA ARG A 819 -6.33 -16.43 15.62
C ARG A 819 -6.72 -17.31 14.45
N PRO A 820 -5.91 -18.33 14.13
CA PRO A 820 -6.39 -19.48 13.37
C PRO A 820 -7.63 -20.09 14.02
N VAL A 821 -8.39 -20.83 13.21
CA VAL A 821 -9.56 -21.58 13.70
C VAL A 821 -9.21 -22.41 14.93
N CYS A 822 -9.92 -22.17 16.03
CA CYS A 822 -9.72 -22.84 17.31
C CYS A 822 -11.05 -23.24 17.97
N GLU A 823 -11.02 -24.21 18.90
CA GLU A 823 -12.22 -24.69 19.60
C GLU A 823 -12.67 -23.76 20.73
N SER A 824 -11.74 -23.01 21.33
CA SER A 824 -12.04 -22.12 22.46
C SER A 824 -10.97 -21.06 22.68
N VAL A 825 -11.36 -19.97 23.36
CA VAL A 825 -10.49 -18.87 23.79
C VAL A 825 -10.67 -18.66 25.30
N GLN A 826 -9.56 -18.55 26.01
CA GLN A 826 -9.57 -18.19 27.43
C GLN A 826 -9.85 -16.70 27.57
N LEU A 827 -10.90 -16.35 28.32
CA LEU A 827 -11.27 -14.97 28.61
C LEU A 827 -10.83 -14.58 30.02
N GLY A 828 -10.42 -13.32 30.12
CA GLY A 828 -10.11 -12.60 31.34
C GLY A 828 -11.21 -11.60 31.67
N PHE A 829 -11.65 -11.56 32.93
CA PHE A 829 -12.55 -10.53 33.44
C PHE A 829 -12.00 -9.90 34.71
N ARG A 830 -12.00 -8.56 34.76
CA ARG A 830 -11.57 -7.79 35.92
C ARG A 830 -12.53 -6.65 36.21
N SER A 831 -12.75 -6.38 37.49
CA SER A 831 -13.32 -5.12 37.98
C SER A 831 -12.70 -4.79 39.34
N GLU A 832 -12.48 -3.51 39.64
CA GLU A 832 -11.91 -3.10 40.93
C GLU A 832 -12.93 -3.14 42.07
N THR A 833 -14.21 -3.37 41.75
CA THR A 833 -15.32 -3.49 42.69
C THR A 833 -16.00 -4.86 42.58
N SER A 834 -16.47 -5.38 43.72
CA SER A 834 -17.31 -6.58 43.73
C SER A 834 -18.74 -6.18 43.35
N GLY A 835 -19.40 -6.92 42.46
CA GLY A 835 -20.71 -6.54 41.94
C GLY A 835 -21.37 -7.62 41.09
N GLU A 836 -22.53 -7.29 40.54
CA GLU A 836 -23.20 -8.09 39.52
C GLU A 836 -22.85 -7.54 38.13
N PHE A 837 -22.45 -8.43 37.24
CA PHE A 837 -22.03 -8.09 35.88
C PHE A 837 -22.69 -9.06 34.90
N SER A 838 -22.69 -8.65 33.63
CA SER A 838 -23.14 -9.47 32.52
C SER A 838 -22.08 -9.54 31.44
N ILE A 839 -21.98 -10.68 30.75
CA ILE A 839 -21.29 -10.82 29.47
C ILE A 839 -22.32 -11.21 28.42
N MET A 840 -22.30 -10.55 27.27
CA MET A 840 -23.16 -10.88 26.12
C MET A 840 -22.43 -10.71 24.79
N ILE A 841 -23.01 -11.27 23.74
CA ILE A 841 -22.63 -10.98 22.36
C ILE A 841 -23.37 -9.71 21.92
N ALA A 842 -22.63 -8.72 21.42
CA ALA A 842 -23.19 -7.56 20.76
C ALA A 842 -23.34 -7.81 19.25
N GLU A 843 -22.29 -8.38 18.65
CA GLU A 843 -22.27 -8.78 17.25
C GLU A 843 -21.64 -10.17 17.12
N ASN A 844 -22.22 -11.00 16.25
CA ASN A 844 -21.65 -12.29 15.88
C ASN A 844 -22.00 -12.62 14.43
N SER A 845 -21.00 -12.53 13.58
CA SER A 845 -21.01 -12.94 12.18
C SER A 845 -20.14 -14.17 11.91
N LEU A 846 -19.45 -14.68 12.94
CA LEU A 846 -18.43 -15.72 12.83
C LEU A 846 -18.96 -17.15 13.03
N VAL A 847 -19.84 -17.35 14.04
CA VAL A 847 -20.22 -18.70 14.49
C VAL A 847 -21.73 -18.83 14.75
N THR A 848 -22.26 -20.06 14.62
CA THR A 848 -23.68 -20.32 14.89
C THR A 848 -24.00 -20.40 16.38
N GLU A 849 -23.03 -20.79 17.22
CA GLU A 849 -23.19 -20.91 18.67
C GLU A 849 -21.86 -20.58 19.36
N ALA A 850 -21.94 -19.80 20.44
CA ALA A 850 -20.81 -19.41 21.26
C ALA A 850 -21.17 -19.57 22.74
N VAL A 851 -20.51 -20.50 23.42
CA VAL A 851 -20.86 -20.91 24.79
C VAL A 851 -19.79 -20.41 25.75
N ILE A 852 -20.20 -19.67 26.77
CA ILE A 852 -19.32 -19.26 27.85
C ILE A 852 -19.33 -20.31 28.96
N GLU A 853 -18.15 -20.77 29.35
CA GLU A 853 -17.90 -21.59 30.54
C GLU A 853 -17.45 -20.70 31.69
N ASP A 854 -18.15 -20.77 32.82
CA ASP A 854 -17.72 -20.16 34.08
C ASP A 854 -17.08 -21.23 34.97
N SER A 855 -15.75 -21.22 35.08
CA SER A 855 -14.98 -22.19 35.87
C SER A 855 -15.26 -22.11 37.39
N LYS A 856 -15.73 -20.96 37.89
CA LYS A 856 -16.06 -20.77 39.31
C LYS A 856 -17.33 -21.52 39.70
N THR A 857 -18.32 -21.53 38.82
CA THR A 857 -19.62 -22.17 39.08
C THR A 857 -19.78 -23.51 38.38
N GLY A 858 -18.96 -23.80 37.37
CA GLY A 858 -19.09 -24.93 36.46
C GLY A 858 -20.27 -24.80 35.50
N THR A 859 -20.71 -23.57 35.22
CA THR A 859 -21.88 -23.29 34.36
C THR A 859 -21.43 -23.11 32.92
N TYR A 860 -22.19 -23.68 31.98
CA TYR A 860 -22.09 -23.40 30.55
C TYR A 860 -23.34 -22.62 30.15
N HIS A 861 -23.17 -21.53 29.43
CA HIS A 861 -24.27 -20.68 28.97
C HIS A 861 -24.05 -20.29 27.51
N ASP A 862 -25.05 -20.56 26.66
CA ASP A 862 -25.03 -20.13 25.27
C ASP A 862 -25.34 -18.63 25.20
N LEU A 863 -24.34 -17.84 24.81
CA LEU A 863 -24.47 -16.38 24.72
C LEU A 863 -25.41 -15.94 23.59
N SER A 864 -25.68 -16.80 22.60
CA SER A 864 -26.70 -16.56 21.57
C SER A 864 -28.13 -16.57 22.16
N SER A 865 -28.31 -17.16 23.34
CA SER A 865 -29.60 -17.17 24.06
C SER A 865 -29.84 -15.93 24.95
N GLY A 866 -28.85 -15.05 25.05
CA GLY A 866 -28.88 -13.81 25.84
C GLY A 866 -27.72 -13.69 26.84
N ALA A 867 -27.67 -12.58 27.57
CA ALA A 867 -26.58 -12.25 28.49
C ALA A 867 -26.41 -13.27 29.64
N TYR A 868 -25.17 -13.65 29.92
CA TYR A 868 -24.80 -14.43 31.10
C TYR A 868 -24.57 -13.49 32.29
N ASN A 869 -25.42 -13.59 33.31
CA ASN A 869 -25.35 -12.77 34.52
C ASN A 869 -24.55 -13.49 35.61
N PHE A 870 -23.64 -12.79 36.28
CA PHE A 870 -22.82 -13.37 37.34
C PHE A 870 -22.40 -12.35 38.42
N SER A 871 -22.26 -12.85 39.65
CA SER A 871 -21.58 -12.11 40.72
C SER A 871 -20.07 -12.25 40.59
N TYR A 872 -19.35 -11.14 40.69
CA TYR A 872 -17.88 -11.07 40.73
C TYR A 872 -17.39 -10.51 42.06
N LEU A 873 -16.35 -11.13 42.64
CA LEU A 873 -15.61 -10.57 43.77
C LEU A 873 -14.28 -10.02 43.25
N LYS A 874 -13.83 -8.86 43.73
CA LYS A 874 -12.55 -8.21 43.33
C LYS A 874 -11.33 -9.14 43.22
N ASN A 875 -11.31 -10.24 43.97
CA ASN A 875 -10.20 -11.21 44.00
C ASN A 875 -10.56 -12.56 43.37
N ASP A 876 -11.64 -12.64 42.59
CA ASP A 876 -11.90 -13.81 41.76
C ASP A 876 -10.78 -13.95 40.72
N PRO A 877 -10.44 -15.18 40.30
CA PRO A 877 -9.48 -15.39 39.21
C PRO A 877 -9.89 -14.61 37.97
N GLU A 878 -8.95 -13.90 37.34
CA GLU A 878 -9.23 -13.16 36.11
C GLU A 878 -9.57 -14.14 34.97
N ASP A 879 -8.91 -15.29 34.90
CA ASP A 879 -9.09 -16.39 33.94
C ASP A 879 -10.33 -17.27 34.21
N ARG A 880 -11.39 -16.65 34.75
CA ARG A 880 -12.61 -17.36 35.15
C ARG A 880 -13.40 -17.95 33.98
N PHE A 881 -13.32 -17.35 32.80
CA PHE A 881 -14.25 -17.63 31.70
C PHE A 881 -13.56 -18.22 30.48
N THR A 882 -14.18 -19.21 29.83
CA THR A 882 -13.71 -19.74 28.54
C THR A 882 -14.83 -19.64 27.51
N LEU A 883 -14.55 -19.09 26.34
CA LEU A 883 -15.47 -19.01 25.21
C LEU A 883 -15.25 -20.21 24.29
N HIS A 884 -16.29 -20.97 24.01
CA HIS A 884 -16.26 -22.17 23.16
C HIS A 884 -17.02 -21.94 21.84
N PHE A 885 -16.49 -22.43 20.72
CA PHE A 885 -17.07 -22.27 19.38
C PHE A 885 -17.57 -23.59 18.78
N SER A 886 -18.66 -23.55 18.01
CA SER A 886 -19.31 -24.73 17.42
C SER A 886 -18.80 -25.15 16.03
N THR A 887 -17.95 -24.35 15.38
CA THR A 887 -17.59 -24.50 13.95
C THR A 887 -16.45 -25.46 13.63
N VAL A 888 -15.90 -26.20 14.61
CA VAL A 888 -14.88 -27.23 14.35
C VAL A 888 -15.47 -28.63 14.59
N GLY A 889 -16.25 -29.16 13.65
CA GLY A 889 -16.47 -30.61 13.52
C GLY A 889 -16.91 -31.39 14.76
N ILE A 890 -17.54 -30.76 15.76
CA ILE A 890 -18.16 -31.45 16.88
C ILE A 890 -19.64 -31.56 16.57
N ASP A 891 -20.08 -32.80 16.32
CA ASP A 891 -21.49 -33.16 16.25
C ASP A 891 -22.21 -32.58 17.49
N PRO A 892 -23.23 -31.73 17.32
CA PRO A 892 -24.02 -31.20 18.44
C PRO A 892 -24.60 -32.32 19.32
N GLU A 893 -24.70 -33.55 18.80
CA GLU A 893 -25.11 -34.74 19.57
C GLU A 893 -24.06 -35.21 20.60
N LEU A 894 -22.81 -34.71 20.59
CA LEU A 894 -21.78 -35.08 21.57
C LEU A 894 -21.80 -34.26 22.88
N LEU A 895 -22.54 -33.14 22.93
CA LEU A 895 -22.73 -32.35 24.16
C LEU A 895 -23.78 -32.96 25.11
N ASP A 896 -24.54 -33.96 24.66
CA ASP A 896 -25.59 -34.61 25.45
C ASP A 896 -25.22 -36.00 26.00
N ILE A 897 -23.98 -36.47 25.80
CA ILE A 897 -23.53 -37.78 26.29
C ILE A 897 -22.76 -37.65 27.61
N PRO A 898 -23.23 -38.25 28.72
CA PRO A 898 -22.55 -38.16 30.00
C PRO A 898 -21.19 -38.86 29.99
N ARG A 899 -20.16 -38.12 30.37
CA ARG A 899 -18.79 -38.65 30.49
C ARG A 899 -18.64 -39.37 31.84
N ILE A 900 -18.16 -40.62 31.78
CA ILE A 900 -17.84 -41.43 32.96
C ILE A 900 -16.33 -41.59 33.03
N TYR A 901 -15.70 -41.20 34.13
CA TYR A 901 -14.27 -41.42 34.34
C TYR A 901 -13.99 -41.84 35.79
N ALA A 902 -12.78 -42.36 36.00
CA ALA A 902 -12.29 -42.69 37.34
C ALA A 902 -11.20 -41.69 37.73
N HIS A 903 -11.24 -41.24 38.97
CA HIS A 903 -10.18 -40.45 39.58
C HIS A 903 -9.88 -41.05 40.95
N GLN A 904 -8.67 -41.58 41.15
CA GLN A 904 -8.30 -42.36 42.34
C GLN A 904 -9.31 -43.51 42.56
N LYS A 905 -9.97 -43.55 43.73
CA LYS A 905 -10.99 -44.55 44.09
C LYS A 905 -12.42 -44.14 43.73
N ASP A 906 -12.59 -43.04 43.02
CA ASP A 906 -13.88 -42.46 42.74
C ASP A 906 -14.27 -42.66 41.29
N ILE A 907 -15.56 -42.92 41.08
CA ILE A 907 -16.17 -42.87 39.76
C ILE A 907 -16.91 -41.55 39.66
N VAL A 908 -16.50 -40.72 38.70
CA VAL A 908 -17.08 -39.42 38.43
C VAL A 908 -17.91 -39.51 37.16
N ILE A 909 -19.14 -39.02 37.24
CA ILE A 909 -20.09 -38.95 36.14
C ILE A 909 -20.44 -37.48 35.96
N ASN A 910 -20.02 -36.90 34.83
CA ASN A 910 -20.46 -35.56 34.46
C ASN A 910 -21.86 -35.69 33.86
N ALA A 911 -22.86 -35.58 34.74
CA ALA A 911 -24.25 -35.81 34.40
C ALA A 911 -24.89 -34.55 33.85
N ASN A 912 -25.74 -34.71 32.83
CA ASN A 912 -26.61 -33.69 32.24
C ASN A 912 -28.08 -34.13 32.37
N ALA A 913 -28.99 -33.49 31.63
CA ALA A 913 -30.43 -33.79 31.67
C ALA A 913 -30.76 -35.26 31.36
N CYS A 914 -30.00 -35.93 30.48
CA CYS A 914 -30.26 -37.31 30.07
C CYS A 914 -29.97 -38.36 31.17
N CYS A 915 -29.20 -37.99 32.20
CA CYS A 915 -28.81 -38.88 33.31
C CYS A 915 -29.90 -39.10 34.36
N LYS A 916 -31.02 -38.36 34.29
CA LYS A 916 -32.10 -38.44 35.27
C LYS A 916 -32.76 -39.82 35.23
N ASN A 917 -32.77 -40.52 36.36
CA ASN A 917 -33.30 -41.88 36.53
C ASN A 917 -32.51 -42.98 35.79
N MET A 918 -31.22 -42.75 35.49
CA MET A 918 -30.34 -43.81 34.98
C MET A 918 -29.73 -44.63 36.11
N GLN A 919 -29.39 -45.88 35.83
CA GLN A 919 -28.69 -46.78 36.73
C GLN A 919 -27.24 -46.95 36.28
N LEU A 920 -26.29 -46.65 37.16
CA LEU A 920 -24.90 -47.02 37.00
C LEU A 920 -24.71 -48.47 37.46
N GLU A 921 -24.07 -49.27 36.61
CA GLU A 921 -23.62 -50.63 36.89
C GLU A 921 -22.13 -50.72 36.53
N VAL A 922 -21.29 -51.21 37.44
CA VAL A 922 -19.85 -51.36 37.20
C VAL A 922 -19.51 -52.83 37.21
N TYR A 923 -18.83 -53.28 36.16
CA TYR A 923 -18.42 -54.67 35.98
C TYR A 923 -16.89 -54.80 36.08
N SER A 924 -16.43 -55.84 36.74
CA SER A 924 -15.03 -56.28 36.70
C SER A 924 -14.63 -56.77 35.30
N SER A 925 -13.33 -56.89 35.03
CA SER A 925 -12.81 -57.44 33.76
C SER A 925 -13.27 -58.88 33.46
N THR A 926 -13.75 -59.62 34.46
CA THR A 926 -14.32 -60.97 34.32
C THR A 926 -15.84 -60.95 34.12
N GLY A 927 -16.47 -59.78 34.01
CA GLY A 927 -17.90 -59.60 33.75
C GLY A 927 -18.81 -59.68 34.99
N ALA A 928 -18.26 -59.80 36.20
CA ALA A 928 -19.06 -59.76 37.43
C ALA A 928 -19.38 -58.32 37.83
N GLU A 929 -20.64 -58.03 38.15
CA GLU A 929 -21.08 -56.73 38.67
C GLU A 929 -20.50 -56.50 40.07
N VAL A 930 -19.85 -55.36 40.26
CA VAL A 930 -19.16 -54.99 41.50
C VAL A 930 -19.74 -53.76 42.18
N LEU A 931 -20.53 -52.94 41.47
CA LEU A 931 -21.21 -51.77 42.02
C LEU A 931 -22.46 -51.46 41.19
N SER A 932 -23.57 -51.11 41.85
CA SER A 932 -24.80 -50.66 41.19
C SER A 932 -25.43 -49.51 41.97
N ARG A 933 -25.79 -48.41 41.29
CA ARG A 933 -26.33 -47.20 41.92
C ARG A 933 -27.25 -46.43 41.00
N GLY A 934 -28.43 -46.05 41.49
CA GLY A 934 -29.34 -45.15 40.76
C GLY A 934 -28.89 -43.69 40.85
N LEU A 935 -29.04 -42.96 39.74
CA LEU A 935 -28.80 -41.52 39.64
C LEU A 935 -30.14 -40.79 39.49
N ASN A 936 -30.45 -39.91 40.44
CA ASN A 936 -31.76 -39.24 40.52
C ASN A 936 -31.69 -37.73 40.24
N THR A 937 -30.52 -37.19 39.86
CA THR A 937 -30.30 -35.75 39.65
C THR A 937 -29.47 -35.51 38.39
N VAL A 938 -29.61 -34.31 37.82
CA VAL A 938 -28.91 -33.82 36.61
C VAL A 938 -27.58 -33.14 36.91
N GLN A 939 -27.05 -33.30 38.14
CA GLN A 939 -25.79 -32.71 38.58
C GLN A 939 -24.67 -33.76 38.60
N LYS A 940 -23.41 -33.32 38.47
CA LYS A 940 -22.21 -34.17 38.59
C LYS A 940 -22.29 -35.11 39.78
N HIS A 941 -22.11 -36.41 39.54
CA HIS A 941 -22.06 -37.44 40.59
C HIS A 941 -20.63 -37.90 40.82
N THR A 942 -20.22 -37.90 42.09
CA THR A 942 -18.97 -38.54 42.50
C THR A 942 -19.30 -39.70 43.43
N ILE A 943 -18.90 -40.91 43.03
CA ILE A 943 -19.18 -42.15 43.75
C ILE A 943 -17.86 -42.69 44.28
N HIS A 944 -17.65 -42.51 45.57
CA HIS A 944 -16.51 -43.11 46.28
C HIS A 944 -16.63 -44.63 46.30
N THR A 945 -15.63 -45.34 45.79
CA THR A 945 -15.63 -46.80 45.73
C THR A 945 -14.56 -47.42 46.64
N GLN A 946 -14.76 -48.67 47.02
CA GLN A 946 -13.75 -49.51 47.68
C GLN A 946 -13.17 -50.55 46.72
N LEU A 947 -13.29 -50.30 45.41
CA LEU A 947 -12.77 -51.20 44.38
C LEU A 947 -11.24 -51.24 44.45
N LYS A 948 -10.66 -52.39 44.10
CA LYS A 948 -9.20 -52.54 44.01
C LYS A 948 -8.70 -51.85 42.75
N THR A 949 -7.44 -51.43 42.75
CA THR A 949 -6.79 -50.90 41.56
C THR A 949 -6.94 -51.87 40.39
N GLY A 950 -7.48 -51.40 39.27
CA GLY A 950 -7.80 -52.27 38.15
C GLY A 950 -8.74 -51.66 37.10
N ILE A 951 -8.93 -52.40 36.02
CA ILE A 951 -9.79 -52.02 34.90
C ILE A 951 -11.23 -52.52 35.16
N TYR A 952 -12.18 -51.62 35.01
CA TYR A 952 -13.60 -51.88 35.13
C TYR A 952 -14.36 -51.34 33.90
N VAL A 953 -15.57 -51.85 33.68
CA VAL A 953 -16.51 -51.32 32.70
C VAL A 953 -17.69 -50.71 33.44
N ALA A 954 -17.81 -49.39 33.40
CA ALA A 954 -18.96 -48.67 33.91
C ALA A 954 -20.02 -48.58 32.82
N VAL A 955 -21.26 -48.93 33.17
CA VAL A 955 -22.41 -48.94 32.29
C VAL A 955 -23.49 -48.06 32.90
N LEU A 956 -23.89 -47.01 32.20
CA LEU A 956 -25.01 -46.18 32.59
C LEU A 956 -26.20 -46.52 31.70
N ARG A 957 -27.31 -46.97 32.27
CA ARG A 957 -28.47 -47.38 31.47
C ARG A 957 -29.83 -46.97 32.05
N ASN A 958 -30.80 -46.80 31.16
CA ASN A 958 -32.24 -46.80 31.46
C ASN A 958 -32.96 -47.64 30.38
N ASN A 959 -34.29 -47.54 30.31
CA ASN A 959 -35.10 -48.33 29.36
C ASN A 959 -34.87 -47.97 27.88
N SER A 960 -34.26 -46.82 27.57
CA SER A 960 -34.07 -46.33 26.19
C SER A 960 -32.61 -46.14 25.78
N THR A 961 -31.67 -46.03 26.73
CA THR A 961 -30.28 -45.62 26.47
C THR A 961 -29.30 -46.46 27.28
N VAL A 962 -28.17 -46.84 26.67
CA VAL A 962 -27.07 -47.57 27.32
C VAL A 962 -25.74 -46.95 26.91
N ILE A 963 -24.97 -46.49 27.90
CA ILE A 963 -23.64 -45.90 27.73
C ILE A 963 -22.65 -46.79 28.45
N LYS A 964 -21.53 -47.13 27.80
CA LYS A 964 -20.50 -48.01 28.36
C LYS A 964 -19.14 -47.34 28.26
N GLN A 965 -18.43 -47.27 29.37
CA GLN A 965 -17.09 -46.69 29.43
C GLN A 965 -16.14 -47.59 30.20
N LYS A 966 -14.95 -47.80 29.64
CA LYS A 966 -13.85 -48.47 30.34
C LYS A 966 -13.19 -47.44 31.26
N ILE A 967 -13.11 -47.77 32.54
CA ILE A 967 -12.51 -46.91 33.56
C ILE A 967 -11.37 -47.65 34.28
N PHE A 968 -10.37 -46.90 34.71
CA PHE A 968 -9.24 -47.44 35.47
C PHE A 968 -9.23 -46.82 36.86
N ILE A 969 -9.53 -47.63 37.87
CA ILE A 969 -9.49 -47.23 39.28
C ILE A 969 -8.03 -47.36 39.73
N GLN A 970 -7.42 -46.25 40.20
CA GLN A 970 -6.04 -46.20 40.67
C GLN A 970 -5.94 -46.48 42.17
#